data_AF-A0A3D4URC3-F1
#
_entry.id   AF-A0A3D4URC3-F1
#
_cell.length_a   1.000
_cell.length_b   1.000
_cell.length_c   1.000
_cell.angle_alpha   90.00
_cell.angle_beta   90.00
_cell.angle_gamma   90.00
#
_symmetry.space_group_name_H-M   'P 1'
#
loop_
_entity.id
_entity.type
_entity.pdbx_description
1 polymer ?
#
loop_
_entity_poly.entity_id
_entity_poly.type
_entity_poly.pdbx_seq_one_letter_code
_entity_poly.pdbx_strand_id
1 'polypeptide(L)'
;MGGVAGHMDHLYDNPELTFAKMKEIMTAASNGELSTEEKVDGQNLFLSYSIPEGKAKGARNKGNLRTGGLDAAALATKFAGRGGLEKAFSGGFSAFEQAVEALSPQEKQKIFGPDTNIWYNAEVMDPGTEGDVSDPGSVNVIKYDDKTLKIHNVGHFIFDRESGEKEPIPEGTLEILDNALERMQQRLHGHDFSLARQAIIQLQKLEDDTILSETFARLQQELSSEGLNDNSTMQDYMVERLQNGLNQDLPENIRKELVKYLLKMPDSIGKRQLKKGLNPEIAAEIDSIISAKTSVLREAIEPIEMIVHDFTVEILKGLKSVFIADTDREVSRLKDELSTAVKAITKHGEQDPDMMSIMQKQLNKIKDFSQITTPVEAVVFDYDGHTYKFAGNFAPLNQILGMFRYPKKGKILTSENITLDSEVLVDKKGKRVALIPGGFKPPHAGHYLLAKYFANKKDVDEVYVIVSTKSRPPVTVETAIKLWELYTREDPKIKVMAGSTPSPVGDVYELIADNNVFQKGDTALLGKSEKDTDDKRFDRAQSYAERNNPGVNVEAVITPLFAGGVSGTQMRNLLVMGDEGKQEFKNNLPRHLDAEQREEAYLIASENSMMETFDNIIDSTIEEMSAMSSGAVSGVSSGFGSPNTFNPYAKKRSKTRKPKVNRAKRQRRR
;
A
#
# COMPACT_ATOMS: atom_id res chain seq x y z
N MET A 1 4.99 5.43 0.13
CA MET A 1 4.97 6.17 1.40
C MET A 1 6.23 7.00 1.44
N GLY A 2 6.12 8.32 1.60
CA GLY A 2 7.24 9.09 2.14
C GLY A 2 7.62 8.57 3.53
N GLY A 3 8.77 9.01 4.04
CA GLY A 3 9.23 8.60 5.36
C GLY A 3 8.23 8.94 6.46
N VAL A 4 8.50 8.45 7.67
CA VAL A 4 7.69 8.74 8.87
C VAL A 4 7.69 10.24 9.25
N ALA A 5 8.43 11.09 8.50
CA ALA A 5 8.55 12.53 8.62
C ALA A 5 7.32 13.33 8.14
N GLY A 6 6.55 12.79 7.18
CA GLY A 6 5.47 13.52 6.51
C GLY A 6 5.88 14.14 5.16
N HIS A 7 4.92 14.81 4.51
CA HIS A 7 5.15 15.69 3.36
C HIS A 7 5.42 17.10 3.90
N MET A 8 6.27 17.88 3.23
CA MET A 8 6.48 19.29 3.56
C MET A 8 5.70 20.13 2.57
N ASP A 9 4.87 21.04 3.06
CA ASP A 9 3.85 21.68 2.25
C ASP A 9 4.45 22.77 1.34
N HIS A 10 4.03 22.80 0.08
CA HIS A 10 4.05 24.04 -0.70
C HIS A 10 2.97 24.99 -0.17
N LEU A 11 3.04 26.29 -0.50
CA LEU A 11 2.02 27.25 -0.05
C LEU A 11 0.60 26.86 -0.48
N TYR A 12 0.45 26.20 -1.63
CA TYR A 12 -0.83 25.71 -2.14
C TYR A 12 -1.27 24.34 -1.58
N ASP A 13 -0.42 23.64 -0.82
CA ASP A 13 -0.76 22.36 -0.19
C ASP A 13 -1.51 22.56 1.14
N ASN A 14 -1.27 23.67 1.86
CA ASN A 14 -1.94 23.97 3.13
C ASN A 14 -3.38 24.51 2.89
N PRO A 15 -4.44 23.75 3.24
CA PRO A 15 -5.83 24.17 3.02
C PRO A 15 -6.26 25.38 3.84
N GLU A 16 -5.62 25.65 4.98
CA GLU A 16 -5.99 26.72 5.91
C GLU A 16 -5.27 28.06 5.61
N LEU A 17 -4.28 28.04 4.72
CA LEU A 17 -3.53 29.25 4.35
C LEU A 17 -4.42 30.24 3.60
N THR A 18 -4.53 31.48 4.10
CA THR A 18 -5.21 32.58 3.39
C THR A 18 -4.31 33.17 2.31
N PHE A 19 -4.91 33.69 1.23
CA PHE A 19 -4.13 34.33 0.16
C PHE A 19 -3.42 35.60 0.64
N ALA A 20 -3.97 36.32 1.64
CA ALA A 20 -3.27 37.41 2.33
C ALA A 20 -1.96 36.93 2.98
N LYS A 21 -2.02 35.82 3.73
CA LYS A 21 -0.84 35.23 4.39
C LYS A 21 0.12 34.60 3.37
N MET A 22 -0.38 34.03 2.28
CA MET A 22 0.46 33.59 1.15
C MET A 22 1.26 34.76 0.55
N LYS A 23 0.62 35.91 0.30
CA LYS A 23 1.28 37.13 -0.19
C LYS A 23 2.28 37.69 0.83
N GLU A 24 1.98 37.63 2.12
CA GLU A 24 2.91 38.01 3.20
C GLU A 24 4.19 37.14 3.17
N ILE A 25 4.04 35.81 3.08
CA ILE A 25 5.18 34.87 2.97
C ILE A 25 5.99 35.14 1.69
N MET A 26 5.33 35.38 0.55
CA MET A 26 6.00 35.75 -0.70
C MET A 26 6.77 37.07 -0.57
N THR A 27 6.22 38.06 0.15
CA THR A 27 6.90 39.35 0.39
C THR A 27 8.18 39.15 1.21
N ALA A 28 8.09 38.40 2.32
CA ALA A 28 9.23 38.06 3.15
C ALA A 28 10.29 37.27 2.36
N ALA A 29 9.87 36.34 1.50
CA ALA A 29 10.77 35.62 0.60
C ALA A 29 11.50 36.57 -0.37
N SER A 30 10.78 37.47 -1.04
CA SER A 30 11.37 38.42 -2.00
C SER A 30 12.31 39.45 -1.36
N ASN A 31 12.14 39.73 -0.07
CA ASN A 31 13.05 40.58 0.70
C ASN A 31 14.27 39.84 1.28
N GLY A 32 14.32 38.50 1.19
CA GLY A 32 15.33 37.69 1.88
C GLY A 32 15.15 37.62 3.41
N GLU A 33 13.92 37.87 3.91
CA GLU A 33 13.61 37.93 5.34
C GLU A 33 13.29 36.56 5.96
N LEU A 34 13.08 35.52 5.13
CA LEU A 34 12.88 34.15 5.59
C LEU A 34 14.20 33.49 6.02
N SER A 35 14.22 32.94 7.24
CA SER A 35 15.29 32.05 7.70
C SER A 35 15.13 30.67 7.07
N THR A 36 15.88 30.40 6.00
CA THR A 36 15.77 29.18 5.21
C THR A 36 16.88 28.15 5.47
N GLU A 37 16.55 26.87 5.31
CA GLU A 37 17.47 25.75 5.26
C GLU A 37 17.43 25.09 3.87
N GLU A 38 18.59 24.68 3.33
CA GLU A 38 18.65 23.86 2.12
C GLU A 38 18.07 22.46 2.40
N LYS A 39 17.00 22.09 1.68
CA LYS A 39 16.58 20.69 1.55
C LYS A 39 17.55 19.96 0.63
N VAL A 40 17.94 18.76 1.03
CA VAL A 40 18.79 17.87 0.24
C VAL A 40 18.00 16.63 -0.21
N ASP A 41 18.46 16.01 -1.30
CA ASP A 41 17.70 14.97 -2.01
C ASP A 41 18.22 13.55 -1.75
N GLY A 42 18.99 13.33 -0.69
CA GLY A 42 19.64 12.07 -0.38
C GLY A 42 18.73 10.90 0.06
N GLN A 43 19.34 9.94 0.77
CA GLN A 43 18.69 8.71 1.19
C GLN A 43 18.06 8.84 2.59
N ASN A 44 16.78 9.23 2.60
CA ASN A 44 15.96 9.46 3.80
C ASN A 44 15.81 8.23 4.73
N LEU A 45 16.01 8.44 6.03
CA LEU A 45 15.72 7.50 7.12
C LEU A 45 15.35 8.22 8.44
N PHE A 46 14.88 7.44 9.42
CA PHE A 46 14.91 7.83 10.83
C PHE A 46 16.12 7.21 11.51
N LEU A 47 16.88 8.03 12.22
CA LEU A 47 18.11 7.66 12.91
C LEU A 47 17.94 7.76 14.43
N SER A 48 18.52 6.81 15.14
CA SER A 48 18.62 6.79 16.60
C SER A 48 19.85 5.98 17.03
N TYR A 49 20.10 5.88 18.33
CA TYR A 49 21.21 5.12 18.89
C TYR A 49 20.73 4.25 20.06
N SER A 50 21.12 2.98 20.05
CA SER A 50 20.88 2.05 21.16
C SER A 50 22.06 2.12 22.13
N ILE A 51 21.84 2.71 23.30
CA ILE A 51 22.87 2.78 24.36
C ILE A 51 23.30 1.39 24.85
N PRO A 52 22.40 0.40 25.05
CA PRO A 52 22.79 -0.95 25.48
C PRO A 52 23.60 -1.73 24.45
N GLU A 53 23.30 -1.56 23.15
CA GLU A 53 24.05 -2.24 22.08
C GLU A 53 25.31 -1.47 21.64
N GLY A 54 25.38 -0.16 21.89
CA GLY A 54 26.44 0.72 21.40
C GLY A 54 26.35 0.98 19.88
N LYS A 55 25.14 0.99 19.31
CA LYS A 55 24.91 0.97 17.85
C LYS A 55 23.95 2.03 17.34
N ALA A 56 24.21 2.51 16.13
CA ALA A 56 23.26 3.27 15.32
C ALA A 56 22.09 2.39 14.87
N LYS A 57 20.90 2.97 14.82
CA LYS A 57 19.65 2.28 14.51
C LYS A 57 18.82 3.11 13.54
N GLY A 58 18.39 2.47 12.47
CA GLY A 58 17.63 3.05 11.38
C GLY A 58 16.20 2.55 11.31
N ALA A 59 15.26 3.42 10.95
CA ALA A 59 13.90 3.05 10.62
C ALA A 59 13.43 3.76 9.34
N ARG A 60 12.74 3.02 8.45
CA ARG A 60 12.09 3.62 7.27
C ARG A 60 10.57 3.43 7.27
N ASN A 61 10.02 2.72 8.26
CA ASN A 61 8.58 2.52 8.47
C ASN A 61 8.26 2.20 9.94
N LYS A 62 6.96 2.20 10.29
CA LYS A 62 6.47 1.91 11.65
C LYS A 62 6.81 0.50 12.15
N GLY A 63 7.04 -0.46 11.25
CA GLY A 63 7.52 -1.80 11.60
C GLY A 63 8.93 -1.75 12.20
N ASN A 64 9.85 -1.03 11.54
CA ASN A 64 11.22 -0.86 12.05
C ASN A 64 11.27 -0.14 13.40
N LEU A 65 10.45 0.91 13.59
CA LEU A 65 10.36 1.62 14.87
C LEU A 65 9.92 0.70 16.01
N ARG A 66 8.90 -0.15 15.79
CA ARG A 66 8.41 -1.14 16.76
C ARG A 66 9.44 -2.20 17.14
N THR A 67 10.37 -2.55 16.23
CA THR A 67 11.45 -3.51 16.50
C THR A 67 12.73 -2.85 17.04
N GLY A 68 12.70 -1.57 17.43
CA GLY A 68 13.87 -0.84 17.95
C GLY A 68 14.88 -0.37 16.88
N GLY A 69 14.52 -0.49 15.61
CA GLY A 69 15.37 -0.16 14.46
C GLY A 69 16.10 -1.34 13.84
N LEU A 70 16.74 -1.05 12.70
CA LEU A 70 17.69 -1.91 12.01
C LEU A 70 19.10 -1.33 12.22
N ASP A 71 20.10 -2.14 12.55
CA ASP A 71 21.49 -1.69 12.57
C ASP A 71 22.09 -1.66 11.15
N ALA A 72 23.35 -1.22 11.04
CA ALA A 72 24.06 -1.15 9.76
C ALA A 72 24.06 -2.48 9.00
N ALA A 73 24.25 -3.62 9.70
CA ALA A 73 24.28 -4.95 9.10
C ALA A 73 22.90 -5.41 8.61
N ALA A 74 21.83 -5.12 9.36
CA ALA A 74 20.46 -5.42 8.95
C ALA A 74 19.99 -4.52 7.78
N LEU A 75 20.43 -3.26 7.73
CA LEU A 75 20.20 -2.38 6.58
C LEU A 75 21.00 -2.84 5.36
N ALA A 76 22.29 -3.17 5.52
CA ALA A 76 23.12 -3.71 4.44
C ALA A 76 22.49 -4.98 3.85
N THR A 77 22.10 -5.93 4.69
CA THR A 77 21.36 -7.15 4.27
C THR A 77 20.07 -6.83 3.52
N LYS A 78 19.33 -5.79 3.92
CA LYS A 78 18.10 -5.33 3.27
C LYS A 78 18.35 -4.65 1.91
N PHE A 79 19.52 -4.06 1.72
CA PHE A 79 19.96 -3.41 0.47
C PHE A 79 21.00 -4.23 -0.31
N ALA A 80 21.25 -5.49 0.10
CA ALA A 80 22.29 -6.34 -0.46
C ALA A 80 22.19 -6.45 -1.97
N GLY A 81 23.30 -6.17 -2.65
CA GLY A 81 23.35 -6.18 -4.12
C GLY A 81 22.72 -4.96 -4.80
N ARG A 82 22.41 -3.89 -4.06
CA ARG A 82 22.01 -2.57 -4.60
C ARG A 82 23.17 -1.58 -4.71
N GLY A 83 24.41 -2.06 -4.66
CA GLY A 83 25.61 -1.24 -4.88
C GLY A 83 25.78 -0.15 -3.82
N GLY A 84 25.95 1.10 -4.26
CA GLY A 84 26.26 2.21 -3.35
C GLY A 84 25.16 2.55 -2.32
N LEU A 85 23.91 2.10 -2.51
CA LEU A 85 22.88 2.29 -1.46
C LEU A 85 23.18 1.50 -0.17
N GLU A 86 23.81 0.34 -0.30
CA GLU A 86 24.28 -0.47 0.85
C GLU A 86 25.45 0.22 1.55
N LYS A 87 26.40 0.75 0.76
CA LYS A 87 27.56 1.51 1.26
C LYS A 87 27.16 2.82 1.95
N ALA A 88 26.23 3.58 1.38
CA ALA A 88 25.78 4.84 1.94
C ALA A 88 25.25 4.68 3.37
N PHE A 89 24.29 3.76 3.60
CA PHE A 89 23.77 3.54 4.94
C PHE A 89 24.80 2.92 5.89
N SER A 90 25.63 1.98 5.44
CA SER A 90 26.64 1.37 6.33
C SER A 90 27.76 2.35 6.73
N GLY A 91 28.26 3.15 5.78
CA GLY A 91 29.23 4.22 6.03
C GLY A 91 28.67 5.35 6.90
N GLY A 92 27.45 5.81 6.60
CA GLY A 92 26.77 6.81 7.44
C GLY A 92 26.49 6.33 8.87
N PHE A 93 26.24 5.03 9.07
CA PHE A 93 26.04 4.47 10.41
C PHE A 93 27.35 4.33 11.17
N SER A 94 28.41 3.87 10.51
CA SER A 94 29.78 3.86 11.05
C SER A 94 30.19 5.26 11.53
N ALA A 95 29.98 6.28 10.68
CA ALA A 95 30.21 7.67 11.04
C ALA A 95 29.36 8.08 12.26
N PHE A 96 28.06 7.77 12.27
CA PHE A 96 27.22 8.13 13.40
C PHE A 96 27.62 7.47 14.72
N GLU A 97 28.00 6.19 14.69
CA GLU A 97 28.50 5.46 15.86
C GLU A 97 29.77 6.12 16.42
N GLN A 98 30.76 6.40 15.55
CA GLN A 98 32.00 7.07 15.93
C GLN A 98 31.76 8.50 16.44
N ALA A 99 30.88 9.27 15.79
CA ALA A 99 30.49 10.61 16.20
C ALA A 99 29.85 10.60 17.60
N VAL A 100 28.97 9.64 17.88
CA VAL A 100 28.31 9.45 19.18
C VAL A 100 29.31 9.08 20.30
N GLU A 101 30.53 8.62 20.02
CA GLU A 101 31.58 8.47 21.04
C GLU A 101 32.03 9.81 21.66
N ALA A 102 31.75 10.95 21.03
CA ALA A 102 31.99 12.27 21.61
C ALA A 102 31.05 12.62 22.79
N LEU A 103 29.96 11.88 22.95
CA LEU A 103 28.89 12.18 23.92
C LEU A 103 29.10 11.46 25.25
N SER A 104 28.88 12.17 26.35
CA SER A 104 28.78 11.58 27.69
C SER A 104 27.55 10.65 27.80
N PRO A 105 27.55 9.69 28.75
CA PRO A 105 26.38 8.83 28.98
C PRO A 105 25.08 9.61 29.23
N GLN A 106 25.17 10.76 29.92
CA GLN A 106 24.04 11.64 30.19
C GLN A 106 23.53 12.34 28.91
N GLU A 107 24.43 12.81 28.04
CA GLU A 107 24.05 13.37 26.74
C GLU A 107 23.40 12.29 25.85
N LYS A 108 23.99 11.10 25.75
CA LYS A 108 23.39 9.98 25.00
C LYS A 108 21.96 9.68 25.47
N GLN A 109 21.74 9.62 26.79
CA GLN A 109 20.42 9.33 27.35
C GLN A 109 19.40 10.45 27.09
N LYS A 110 19.82 11.73 27.07
CA LYS A 110 18.94 12.87 26.74
C LYS A 110 18.65 13.01 25.24
N ILE A 111 19.61 12.63 24.39
CA ILE A 111 19.50 12.73 22.93
C ILE A 111 18.72 11.53 22.36
N PHE A 112 18.93 10.31 22.86
CA PHE A 112 18.36 9.08 22.25
C PHE A 112 17.32 8.35 23.12
N GLY A 113 17.24 8.70 24.41
CA GLY A 113 16.55 7.88 25.41
C GLY A 113 17.39 6.66 25.83
N PRO A 114 16.87 5.80 26.72
CA PRO A 114 17.58 4.60 27.18
C PRO A 114 17.83 3.56 26.08
N ASP A 115 16.91 3.37 25.12
CA ASP A 115 17.10 2.46 23.97
C ASP A 115 16.19 2.88 22.80
N THR A 116 16.74 3.65 21.84
CA THR A 116 16.05 4.19 20.65
C THR A 116 14.61 4.67 20.86
N ASN A 117 14.42 5.52 21.88
CA ASN A 117 13.13 6.13 22.14
C ASN A 117 12.95 7.39 21.29
N ILE A 118 14.00 8.18 21.12
CA ILE A 118 14.00 9.42 20.33
C ILE A 118 14.56 9.13 18.94
N TRP A 119 13.81 9.54 17.91
CA TRP A 119 14.12 9.30 16.50
C TRP A 119 14.27 10.62 15.76
N TYR A 120 15.40 10.75 15.06
CA TYR A 120 15.73 11.93 14.27
C TYR A 120 15.41 11.68 12.80
N ASN A 121 14.70 12.61 12.18
CA ASN A 121 14.64 12.66 10.72
C ASN A 121 16.05 12.94 10.19
N ALA A 122 16.56 12.08 9.30
CA ALA A 122 17.93 12.14 8.80
C ALA A 122 18.05 11.63 7.37
N GLU A 123 19.14 12.01 6.71
CA GLU A 123 19.34 11.78 5.29
C GLU A 123 20.82 11.54 4.99
N VAL A 124 21.10 10.54 4.16
CA VAL A 124 22.47 10.19 3.75
C VAL A 124 22.72 10.65 2.33
N MET A 125 23.66 11.57 2.18
CA MET A 125 24.24 11.96 0.88
C MET A 125 25.51 11.14 0.69
N ASP A 126 25.63 10.44 -0.44
CA ASP A 126 26.82 9.67 -0.81
C ASP A 126 27.03 9.80 -2.33
N PRO A 127 27.89 10.72 -2.78
CA PRO A 127 28.22 10.87 -4.19
C PRO A 127 29.11 9.76 -4.77
N GLY A 128 29.52 8.79 -3.93
CA GLY A 128 30.52 7.78 -4.30
C GLY A 128 31.93 8.36 -4.31
N THR A 129 32.83 7.66 -5.00
CA THR A 129 34.21 8.10 -5.22
C THR A 129 34.41 8.36 -6.72
N GLU A 130 34.78 9.59 -7.10
CA GLU A 130 34.86 9.97 -8.52
C GLU A 130 35.89 9.10 -9.27
N GLY A 131 35.42 8.36 -10.28
CA GLY A 131 36.23 7.42 -11.06
C GLY A 131 36.28 5.99 -10.53
N ASP A 132 35.78 5.69 -9.32
CA ASP A 132 35.71 4.32 -8.81
C ASP A 132 34.36 3.64 -9.12
N VAL A 133 34.40 2.71 -10.08
CA VAL A 133 33.24 1.87 -10.45
C VAL A 133 32.79 0.95 -9.29
N SER A 134 33.67 0.67 -8.32
CA SER A 134 33.33 -0.09 -7.12
C SER A 134 32.55 0.74 -6.09
N ASP A 135 32.63 2.07 -6.15
CA ASP A 135 31.98 3.01 -5.25
C ASP A 135 31.12 4.05 -5.98
N PRO A 136 30.03 3.63 -6.65
CA PRO A 136 29.21 4.52 -7.48
C PRO A 136 28.29 5.48 -6.69
N GLY A 137 28.32 5.44 -5.36
CA GLY A 137 27.46 6.25 -4.49
C GLY A 137 25.97 5.86 -4.54
N SER A 138 25.14 6.68 -3.88
CA SER A 138 23.68 6.58 -3.86
C SER A 138 23.00 7.89 -4.29
N VAL A 139 23.60 8.57 -5.28
CA VAL A 139 23.16 9.82 -5.90
C VAL A 139 21.71 9.70 -6.40
N ASN A 140 20.86 10.62 -5.97
CA ASN A 140 19.53 10.81 -6.54
C ASN A 140 19.61 11.79 -7.72
N VAL A 141 18.91 12.92 -7.72
CA VAL A 141 19.01 13.90 -8.82
C VAL A 141 20.29 14.72 -8.68
N ILE A 142 20.58 15.24 -7.49
CA ILE A 142 21.73 16.13 -7.22
C ILE A 142 22.96 15.32 -6.86
N LYS A 143 24.12 15.72 -7.40
CA LYS A 143 25.43 15.18 -7.03
C LYS A 143 26.12 16.18 -6.09
N TYR A 144 26.09 15.84 -4.81
CA TYR A 144 26.85 16.53 -3.76
C TYR A 144 28.36 16.26 -3.88
N ASP A 145 29.19 17.08 -3.24
CA ASP A 145 30.65 16.91 -3.29
C ASP A 145 31.15 15.83 -2.31
N ASP A 146 30.65 15.84 -1.08
CA ASP A 146 31.10 14.98 0.03
C ASP A 146 30.04 13.97 0.47
N LYS A 147 30.48 12.82 1.03
CA LYS A 147 29.57 11.93 1.75
C LYS A 147 29.19 12.56 3.09
N THR A 148 27.90 12.68 3.36
CA THR A 148 27.39 13.43 4.51
C THR A 148 26.18 12.74 5.10
N LEU A 149 26.19 12.55 6.42
CA LEU A 149 24.99 12.26 7.18
C LEU A 149 24.40 13.58 7.67
N LYS A 150 23.22 13.94 7.18
CA LYS A 150 22.48 15.13 7.63
C LYS A 150 21.38 14.73 8.61
N ILE A 151 21.30 15.39 9.75
CA ILE A 151 20.14 15.35 10.65
C ILE A 151 19.35 16.63 10.41
N HIS A 152 18.05 16.56 10.09
CA HIS A 152 17.28 17.77 9.78
C HIS A 152 17.03 18.63 11.04
N ASN A 153 16.44 19.82 10.86
CA ASN A 153 15.97 20.64 11.97
C ASN A 153 14.60 20.23 12.53
N VAL A 154 13.79 19.50 11.75
CA VAL A 154 12.39 19.17 12.06
C VAL A 154 12.05 17.71 11.76
N GLY A 155 10.88 17.27 12.26
CA GLY A 155 10.35 15.91 12.03
C GLY A 155 10.83 14.85 13.03
N HIS A 156 11.52 15.24 14.09
CA HIS A 156 11.95 14.35 15.17
C HIS A 156 10.77 13.99 16.10
N PHE A 157 10.80 12.80 16.70
CA PHE A 157 9.77 12.37 17.65
C PHE A 157 10.29 11.33 18.66
N ILE A 158 9.62 11.26 19.82
CA ILE A 158 9.62 10.06 20.66
C ILE A 158 8.70 9.03 20.00
N PHE A 159 9.09 7.75 20.01
CA PHE A 159 8.23 6.64 19.59
C PHE A 159 8.02 5.65 20.73
N ASP A 160 6.76 5.46 21.14
CA ASP A 160 6.38 4.38 22.03
C ASP A 160 6.25 3.08 21.21
N ARG A 161 7.05 2.07 21.55
CA ARG A 161 7.04 0.76 20.88
C ARG A 161 5.78 -0.06 21.18
N GLU A 162 5.14 0.14 22.33
CA GLU A 162 3.96 -0.63 22.78
C GLU A 162 2.67 -0.13 22.11
N SER A 163 2.31 1.14 22.30
CA SER A 163 1.16 1.76 21.60
C SER A 163 1.43 1.93 20.10
N GLY A 164 2.68 2.23 19.72
CA GLY A 164 3.04 2.72 18.41
C GLY A 164 2.64 4.19 18.19
N GLU A 165 2.41 4.96 19.23
CA GLU A 165 2.14 6.40 19.15
C GLU A 165 3.46 7.20 19.04
N LYS A 166 3.33 8.49 18.72
CA LYS A 166 4.43 9.43 18.61
C LYS A 166 4.16 10.61 19.54
N GLU A 167 5.21 11.12 20.17
CA GLU A 167 5.17 12.36 20.94
C GLU A 167 6.29 13.31 20.45
N PRO A 168 6.17 14.63 20.67
CA PRO A 168 7.27 15.55 20.45
C PRO A 168 8.52 15.14 21.24
N ILE A 169 9.71 15.49 20.75
CA ILE A 169 10.94 15.33 21.53
C ILE A 169 10.95 16.30 22.73
N PRO A 170 11.70 16.01 23.80
CA PRO A 170 11.81 16.91 24.94
C PRO A 170 12.45 18.26 24.54
N GLU A 171 11.98 19.34 25.15
CA GLU A 171 12.60 20.66 25.03
C GLU A 171 14.07 20.61 25.52
N GLY A 172 14.98 21.28 24.82
CA GLY A 172 16.42 21.22 25.10
C GLY A 172 17.16 20.04 24.44
N THR A 173 16.47 19.05 23.85
CA THR A 173 17.13 17.87 23.27
C THR A 173 17.94 18.21 22.01
N LEU A 174 17.46 19.09 21.13
CA LEU A 174 18.21 19.50 19.93
C LEU A 174 19.38 20.41 20.29
N GLU A 175 19.19 21.28 21.28
CA GLU A 175 20.20 22.20 21.79
C GLU A 175 21.37 21.43 22.41
N ILE A 176 21.11 20.30 23.08
CA ILE A 176 22.19 19.42 23.58
C ILE A 176 22.94 18.75 22.41
N LEU A 177 22.23 18.35 21.35
CA LEU A 177 22.84 17.79 20.14
C LEU A 177 23.70 18.83 19.40
N ASP A 178 23.22 20.07 19.25
CA ASP A 178 23.95 21.21 18.67
C ASP A 178 25.22 21.53 19.46
N ASN A 179 25.10 21.67 20.79
CA ASN A 179 26.23 21.93 21.67
C ASN A 179 27.27 20.78 21.69
N ALA A 180 26.94 19.62 21.11
CA ALA A 180 27.86 18.51 20.92
C ALA A 180 28.37 18.35 19.48
N LEU A 181 27.72 18.97 18.49
CA LEU A 181 27.95 18.72 17.06
C LEU A 181 29.40 18.95 16.64
N GLU A 182 30.05 20.00 17.13
CA GLU A 182 31.46 20.26 16.84
C GLU A 182 32.38 19.14 17.35
N ARG A 183 32.13 18.62 18.57
CA ARG A 183 32.89 17.49 19.13
C ARG A 183 32.62 16.20 18.38
N MET A 184 31.38 15.99 17.92
CA MET A 184 30.97 14.87 17.09
C MET A 184 31.68 14.90 15.73
N GLN A 185 31.76 16.08 15.08
CA GLN A 185 32.50 16.29 13.83
C GLN A 185 34.01 16.10 14.02
N GLN A 186 34.60 16.60 15.11
CA GLN A 186 36.02 16.37 15.43
C GLN A 186 36.37 14.89 15.60
N ARG A 187 35.42 14.04 16.04
CA ARG A 187 35.61 12.57 16.07
C ARG A 187 35.63 11.90 14.70
N LEU A 188 35.09 12.55 13.67
CA LEU A 188 35.08 12.07 12.29
C LEU A 188 36.32 12.50 11.48
N HIS A 189 37.32 13.13 12.11
CA HIS A 189 38.53 13.53 11.40
C HIS A 189 39.26 12.33 10.78
N GLY A 190 39.21 12.22 9.45
CA GLY A 190 39.78 11.11 8.68
C GLY A 190 38.79 9.97 8.38
N HIS A 191 37.51 10.12 8.69
CA HIS A 191 36.43 9.25 8.18
C HIS A 191 35.91 9.81 6.85
N ASP A 192 35.47 8.94 5.94
CA ASP A 192 34.95 9.31 4.60
C ASP A 192 33.60 10.07 4.63
N PHE A 193 33.06 10.37 5.81
CA PHE A 193 31.73 10.96 5.99
C PHE A 193 31.80 12.14 6.95
N SER A 194 31.15 13.24 6.57
CA SER A 194 30.87 14.36 7.46
C SER A 194 29.50 14.21 8.16
N LEU A 195 29.29 14.97 9.24
CA LEU A 195 28.01 15.08 9.94
C LEU A 195 27.53 16.53 9.83
N ALA A 196 26.29 16.72 9.40
CA ALA A 196 25.65 18.03 9.29
C ALA A 196 24.32 18.05 10.08
N ARG A 197 23.93 19.23 10.58
CA ARG A 197 22.57 19.46 11.09
C ARG A 197 21.92 20.66 10.43
N GLN A 198 22.54 21.82 10.56
CA GLN A 198 22.06 23.06 9.96
C GLN A 198 22.70 23.27 8.58
N ALA A 199 21.88 23.40 7.55
CA ALA A 199 22.28 23.83 6.21
C ALA A 199 21.64 25.20 5.91
N ILE A 200 21.98 26.20 6.71
CA ILE A 200 21.40 27.55 6.60
C ILE A 200 21.77 28.12 5.24
N ILE A 201 20.75 28.56 4.50
CA ILE A 201 20.88 29.16 3.18
C ILE A 201 20.14 30.49 3.21
N GLN A 202 20.75 31.55 2.69
CA GLN A 202 20.16 32.89 2.70
C GLN A 202 19.53 33.17 1.34
N LEU A 203 18.22 33.39 1.31
CA LEU A 203 17.55 33.89 0.11
C LEU A 203 18.07 35.28 -0.25
N GLN A 204 18.31 35.51 -1.54
CA GLN A 204 18.70 36.81 -2.06
C GLN A 204 17.45 37.68 -2.21
N LYS A 205 17.54 38.93 -1.79
CA LYS A 205 16.51 39.93 -2.08
C LYS A 205 16.44 40.15 -3.60
N LEU A 206 15.23 40.19 -4.15
CA LEU A 206 14.98 40.53 -5.55
C LEU A 206 15.40 41.98 -5.85
N GLU A 207 15.86 42.23 -7.08
CA GLU A 207 16.34 43.56 -7.50
C GLU A 207 15.23 44.63 -7.42
N ASP A 208 13.99 44.25 -7.75
CA ASP A 208 12.80 45.06 -7.63
C ASP A 208 11.53 44.22 -7.35
N ASP A 209 10.42 44.90 -7.12
CA ASP A 209 9.12 44.29 -6.79
C ASP A 209 8.33 43.79 -8.03
N THR A 210 8.91 43.78 -9.25
CA THR A 210 8.18 43.43 -10.49
C THR A 210 7.65 42.00 -10.42
N ILE A 211 8.50 41.03 -10.08
CA ILE A 211 8.11 39.60 -9.97
C ILE A 211 7.02 39.40 -8.91
N LEU A 212 7.14 40.06 -7.76
CA LEU A 212 6.15 40.01 -6.68
C LEU A 212 4.81 40.62 -7.12
N SER A 213 4.85 41.77 -7.78
CA SER A 213 3.66 42.49 -8.28
C SER A 213 2.93 41.69 -9.37
N GLU A 214 3.67 41.09 -10.32
CA GLU A 214 3.10 40.21 -11.35
C GLU A 214 2.48 38.94 -10.74
N THR A 215 3.13 38.35 -9.73
CA THR A 215 2.61 37.19 -8.99
C THR A 215 1.31 37.55 -8.27
N PHE A 216 1.26 38.71 -7.61
CA PHE A 216 0.05 39.17 -6.91
C PHE A 216 -1.09 39.52 -7.86
N ALA A 217 -0.79 40.11 -9.03
CA ALA A 217 -1.79 40.37 -10.06
C ALA A 217 -2.40 39.07 -10.61
N ARG A 218 -1.57 38.04 -10.85
CA ARG A 218 -2.03 36.71 -11.28
C ARG A 218 -2.87 36.01 -10.21
N LEU A 219 -2.45 36.05 -8.94
CA LEU A 219 -3.25 35.53 -7.82
C LEU A 219 -4.61 36.25 -7.75
N GLN A 220 -4.61 37.58 -7.78
CA GLN A 220 -5.85 38.37 -7.71
C GLN A 220 -6.79 38.05 -8.87
N GLN A 221 -6.27 37.87 -10.09
CA GLN A 221 -7.07 37.50 -11.25
C GLN A 221 -7.73 36.13 -11.06
N GLU A 222 -6.98 35.11 -10.65
CA GLU A 222 -7.48 33.74 -10.45
C GLU A 222 -8.52 33.67 -9.32
N LEU A 223 -8.29 34.39 -8.21
CA LEU A 223 -9.29 34.51 -7.13
C LEU A 223 -10.56 35.21 -7.60
N SER A 224 -10.42 36.29 -8.37
CA SER A 224 -11.57 37.08 -8.83
C SER A 224 -12.46 36.29 -9.81
N SER A 225 -11.90 35.37 -10.61
CA SER A 225 -12.68 34.46 -11.46
C SER A 225 -13.57 33.48 -10.67
N GLU A 226 -13.18 33.14 -9.44
CA GLU A 226 -13.96 32.28 -8.53
C GLU A 226 -14.77 33.10 -7.51
N GLY A 227 -14.79 34.44 -7.60
CA GLY A 227 -15.50 35.32 -6.67
C GLY A 227 -14.85 35.50 -5.30
N LEU A 228 -13.57 35.13 -5.17
CA LEU A 228 -12.80 35.11 -3.93
C LEU A 228 -11.90 36.36 -3.77
N ASN A 229 -11.32 36.51 -2.58
CA ASN A 229 -10.42 37.62 -2.25
C ASN A 229 -9.32 37.15 -1.27
N ASP A 230 -8.42 38.06 -0.89
CA ASP A 230 -7.25 37.72 -0.07
C ASP A 230 -7.58 37.13 1.32
N ASN A 231 -8.78 37.34 1.86
CA ASN A 231 -9.20 36.71 3.13
C ASN A 231 -9.63 35.25 2.96
N SER A 232 -9.85 34.78 1.74
CA SER A 232 -10.20 33.40 1.44
C SER A 232 -9.00 32.47 1.66
N THR A 233 -9.28 31.22 2.00
CA THR A 233 -8.28 30.15 2.17
C THR A 233 -8.04 29.38 0.87
N MET A 234 -6.94 28.62 0.82
CA MET A 234 -6.70 27.60 -0.22
C MET A 234 -7.85 26.59 -0.31
N GLN A 235 -8.46 26.21 0.82
CA GLN A 235 -9.64 25.35 0.82
C GLN A 235 -10.85 26.03 0.17
N ASP A 236 -11.10 27.31 0.45
CA ASP A 236 -12.20 28.06 -0.19
C ASP A 236 -12.02 28.13 -1.71
N TYR A 237 -10.79 28.39 -2.17
CA TYR A 237 -10.45 28.33 -3.60
C TYR A 237 -10.75 26.96 -4.20
N MET A 238 -10.28 25.88 -3.56
CA MET A 238 -10.56 24.52 -4.04
C MET A 238 -12.06 24.18 -4.01
N VAL A 239 -12.81 24.68 -3.03
CA VAL A 239 -14.26 24.47 -2.92
C VAL A 239 -15.04 25.15 -4.03
N GLU A 240 -14.76 26.43 -4.32
CA GLU A 240 -15.44 27.16 -5.40
C GLU A 240 -14.99 26.68 -6.79
N ARG A 241 -13.68 26.53 -7.01
CA ARG A 241 -13.11 26.05 -8.28
C ARG A 241 -13.67 24.68 -8.68
N LEU A 242 -13.81 23.76 -7.73
CA LEU A 242 -14.43 22.46 -7.98
C LEU A 242 -15.95 22.57 -8.20
N GLN A 243 -16.68 23.41 -7.46
CA GLN A 243 -18.12 23.61 -7.69
C GLN A 243 -18.42 24.17 -9.09
N ASN A 244 -17.60 25.13 -9.54
CA ASN A 244 -17.73 25.80 -10.84
C ASN A 244 -17.27 24.90 -12.00
N GLY A 245 -16.23 24.10 -11.81
CA GLY A 245 -15.72 23.14 -12.79
C GLY A 245 -16.54 21.84 -12.94
N LEU A 246 -17.39 21.50 -11.96
CA LEU A 246 -18.31 20.36 -12.06
C LEU A 246 -19.49 20.65 -13.00
N ASN A 247 -19.98 19.60 -13.66
CA ASN A 247 -21.12 19.68 -14.59
C ASN A 247 -22.32 20.38 -13.95
N GLN A 248 -22.83 21.43 -14.62
CA GLN A 248 -23.95 22.25 -14.14
C GLN A 248 -25.29 21.50 -14.15
N ASP A 249 -25.40 20.38 -14.87
CA ASP A 249 -26.56 19.48 -14.82
C ASP A 249 -26.69 18.74 -13.47
N LEU A 250 -25.60 18.62 -12.71
CA LEU A 250 -25.64 18.06 -11.36
C LEU A 250 -26.35 19.04 -10.40
N PRO A 251 -27.39 18.59 -9.67
CA PRO A 251 -28.08 19.44 -8.70
C PRO A 251 -27.11 20.09 -7.72
N GLU A 252 -27.28 21.39 -7.44
CA GLU A 252 -26.34 22.21 -6.67
C GLU A 252 -25.98 21.60 -5.30
N ASN A 253 -26.98 21.03 -4.62
CA ASN A 253 -26.80 20.34 -3.34
C ASN A 253 -25.95 19.06 -3.46
N ILE A 254 -26.02 18.36 -4.60
CA ILE A 254 -25.21 17.17 -4.89
C ILE A 254 -23.78 17.57 -5.24
N ARG A 255 -23.58 18.67 -5.98
CA ARG A 255 -22.24 19.22 -6.26
C ARG A 255 -21.53 19.61 -4.96
N LYS A 256 -22.19 20.37 -4.08
CA LYS A 256 -21.64 20.78 -2.77
C LYS A 256 -21.18 19.59 -1.93
N GLU A 257 -22.03 18.56 -1.79
CA GLU A 257 -21.67 17.35 -1.04
C GLU A 257 -20.59 16.50 -1.75
N LEU A 258 -20.57 16.49 -3.09
CA LEU A 258 -19.51 15.81 -3.85
C LEU A 258 -18.15 16.50 -3.67
N VAL A 259 -18.09 17.84 -3.68
CA VAL A 259 -16.86 18.61 -3.44
C VAL A 259 -16.32 18.34 -2.03
N LYS A 260 -17.18 18.37 -1.00
CA LYS A 260 -16.79 17.96 0.37
C LYS A 260 -16.19 16.55 0.41
N TYR A 261 -16.78 15.60 -0.32
CA TYR A 261 -16.27 14.23 -0.40
C TYR A 261 -14.95 14.11 -1.19
N LEU A 262 -14.76 14.90 -2.24
CA LEU A 262 -13.49 14.99 -2.98
C LEU A 262 -12.39 15.56 -2.07
N LEU A 263 -12.67 16.62 -1.31
CA LEU A 263 -11.72 17.25 -0.38
C LEU A 263 -11.57 16.52 0.96
N LYS A 264 -12.34 15.44 1.21
CA LYS A 264 -12.37 14.68 2.48
C LYS A 264 -12.74 15.54 3.71
N MET A 265 -13.61 16.54 3.54
CA MET A 265 -14.00 17.47 4.61
C MET A 265 -14.70 16.75 5.79
N PRO A 266 -14.60 17.25 7.04
CA PRO A 266 -15.08 16.55 8.25
C PRO A 266 -16.59 16.25 8.28
N ASP A 267 -17.40 17.04 7.58
CA ASP A 267 -18.86 16.89 7.48
C ASP A 267 -19.31 16.12 6.22
N SER A 268 -18.37 15.64 5.38
CA SER A 268 -18.68 15.00 4.11
C SER A 268 -19.46 13.69 4.24
N ILE A 269 -20.52 13.56 3.44
CA ILE A 269 -21.31 12.33 3.39
C ILE A 269 -20.64 11.24 2.53
N GLY A 270 -20.84 9.97 2.90
CA GLY A 270 -20.23 8.84 2.18
C GLY A 270 -20.81 8.63 0.77
N LYS A 271 -20.00 8.06 -0.13
CA LYS A 271 -20.34 7.74 -1.55
C LYS A 271 -21.70 7.06 -1.77
N ARG A 272 -22.15 6.18 -0.86
CA ARG A 272 -23.49 5.53 -0.94
C ARG A 272 -24.64 6.52 -0.70
N GLN A 273 -24.43 7.54 0.12
CA GLN A 273 -25.41 8.56 0.46
C GLN A 273 -25.48 9.64 -0.63
N LEU A 274 -24.34 10.04 -1.21
CA LEU A 274 -24.29 10.95 -2.37
C LEU A 274 -25.21 10.50 -3.51
N LYS A 275 -25.22 9.20 -3.82
CA LYS A 275 -26.00 8.63 -4.93
C LYS A 275 -27.43 8.21 -4.55
N LYS A 276 -27.87 8.42 -3.31
CA LYS A 276 -29.13 7.85 -2.81
C LYS A 276 -30.34 8.59 -3.37
N GLY A 277 -31.13 7.91 -4.20
CA GLY A 277 -32.35 8.45 -4.78
C GLY A 277 -32.13 9.31 -6.04
N LEU A 278 -30.90 9.36 -6.56
CA LEU A 278 -30.60 9.95 -7.85
C LEU A 278 -30.93 8.96 -8.98
N ASN A 279 -31.11 9.46 -10.19
CA ASN A 279 -31.29 8.62 -11.37
C ASN A 279 -29.97 7.87 -11.71
N PRO A 280 -30.01 6.79 -12.53
CA PRO A 280 -28.82 6.01 -12.84
C PRO A 280 -27.71 6.79 -13.56
N GLU A 281 -28.06 7.78 -14.36
CA GLU A 281 -27.13 8.59 -15.17
C GLU A 281 -26.28 9.51 -14.27
N ILE A 282 -26.93 10.32 -13.42
CA ILE A 282 -26.29 11.17 -12.42
C ILE A 282 -25.47 10.31 -11.44
N ALA A 283 -25.97 9.13 -11.05
CA ALA A 283 -25.23 8.22 -10.18
C ALA A 283 -23.95 7.67 -10.84
N ALA A 284 -23.97 7.41 -12.15
CA ALA A 284 -22.81 6.99 -12.93
C ALA A 284 -21.81 8.14 -13.16
N GLU A 285 -22.30 9.36 -13.36
CA GLU A 285 -21.48 10.56 -13.45
C GLU A 285 -20.69 10.82 -12.15
N ILE A 286 -21.35 10.72 -10.99
CA ILE A 286 -20.70 10.78 -9.67
C ILE A 286 -19.65 9.67 -9.52
N ASP A 287 -19.93 8.45 -9.99
CA ASP A 287 -18.93 7.37 -9.99
C ASP A 287 -17.71 7.71 -10.87
N SER A 288 -17.93 8.31 -12.04
CA SER A 288 -16.87 8.75 -12.96
C SER A 288 -15.99 9.83 -12.32
N ILE A 289 -16.59 10.90 -11.78
CA ILE A 289 -15.87 11.99 -11.11
C ILE A 289 -15.05 11.46 -9.91
N ILE A 290 -15.64 10.59 -9.08
CA ILE A 290 -14.91 9.99 -7.94
C ILE A 290 -13.76 9.09 -8.43
N SER A 291 -13.91 8.40 -9.56
CA SER A 291 -12.85 7.58 -10.15
C SER A 291 -11.73 8.45 -10.75
N ALA A 292 -12.08 9.63 -11.27
CA ALA A 292 -11.16 10.64 -11.81
C ALA A 292 -10.60 11.62 -10.74
N LYS A 293 -10.93 11.42 -9.45
CA LYS A 293 -10.62 12.34 -8.33
C LYS A 293 -9.20 12.94 -8.38
N THR A 294 -8.19 12.12 -8.65
CA THR A 294 -6.79 12.56 -8.77
C THR A 294 -6.59 13.64 -9.83
N SER A 295 -7.14 13.46 -11.04
CA SER A 295 -6.98 14.44 -12.12
C SER A 295 -7.80 15.69 -11.83
N VAL A 296 -9.04 15.51 -11.36
CA VAL A 296 -9.95 16.62 -11.00
C VAL A 296 -9.35 17.53 -9.91
N LEU A 297 -8.77 16.97 -8.85
CA LEU A 297 -8.10 17.77 -7.80
C LEU A 297 -6.84 18.45 -8.34
N ARG A 298 -6.04 17.77 -9.18
CA ARG A 298 -4.84 18.36 -9.78
C ARG A 298 -5.17 19.51 -10.74
N GLU A 299 -6.19 19.35 -11.58
CA GLU A 299 -6.64 20.38 -12.53
C GLU A 299 -7.25 21.59 -11.82
N ALA A 300 -7.88 21.39 -10.66
CA ALA A 300 -8.39 22.47 -9.83
C ALA A 300 -7.26 23.30 -9.16
N ILE A 301 -6.18 22.66 -8.70
CA ILE A 301 -5.05 23.37 -8.05
C ILE A 301 -4.01 23.94 -9.05
N GLU A 302 -3.93 23.39 -10.27
CA GLU A 302 -2.94 23.74 -11.31
C GLU A 302 -2.75 25.27 -11.52
N PRO A 303 -3.78 26.14 -11.52
CA PRO A 303 -3.59 27.59 -11.70
C PRO A 303 -2.77 28.23 -10.57
N ILE A 304 -3.10 27.95 -9.30
CA ILE A 304 -2.37 28.48 -8.14
C ILE A 304 -0.99 27.81 -8.04
N GLU A 305 -0.90 26.50 -8.29
CA GLU A 305 0.39 25.79 -8.36
C GLU A 305 1.34 26.47 -9.36
N MET A 306 0.87 26.82 -10.56
CA MET A 306 1.70 27.48 -11.58
C MET A 306 2.13 28.90 -11.19
N ILE A 307 1.30 29.64 -10.46
CA ILE A 307 1.65 31.00 -10.00
C ILE A 307 2.71 30.93 -8.89
N VAL A 308 2.53 30.03 -7.91
CA VAL A 308 3.50 29.80 -6.84
C VAL A 308 4.80 29.22 -7.41
N HIS A 309 4.73 28.25 -8.31
CA HIS A 309 5.90 27.66 -8.98
C HIS A 309 6.76 28.73 -9.65
N ASP A 310 6.15 29.56 -10.50
CA ASP A 310 6.84 30.64 -11.22
C ASP A 310 7.55 31.61 -10.27
N PHE A 311 6.88 32.02 -9.19
CA PHE A 311 7.49 32.84 -8.14
C PHE A 311 8.69 32.14 -7.48
N THR A 312 8.56 30.85 -7.13
CA THR A 312 9.67 30.11 -6.52
C THR A 312 10.87 29.88 -7.45
N VAL A 313 10.66 29.81 -8.77
CA VAL A 313 11.77 29.73 -9.74
C VAL A 313 12.62 31.00 -9.71
N GLU A 314 12.01 32.18 -9.57
CA GLU A 314 12.74 33.45 -9.48
C GLU A 314 13.39 33.66 -8.10
N ILE A 315 12.74 33.24 -7.00
CA ILE A 315 13.31 33.31 -5.64
C ILE A 315 14.55 32.41 -5.46
N LEU A 316 14.58 31.26 -6.13
CA LEU A 316 15.70 30.30 -6.05
C LEU A 316 16.78 30.55 -7.11
N LYS A 317 16.67 31.63 -7.88
CA LYS A 317 17.46 31.87 -9.08
C LYS A 317 18.93 32.11 -8.74
N GLY A 318 19.82 31.28 -9.28
CA GLY A 318 21.26 31.37 -9.01
C GLY A 318 21.68 31.01 -7.59
N LEU A 319 20.76 30.49 -6.76
CA LEU A 319 21.03 30.10 -5.39
C LEU A 319 22.11 29.00 -5.35
N LYS A 320 23.13 29.18 -4.49
CA LYS A 320 24.28 28.27 -4.39
C LYS A 320 24.04 27.26 -3.24
N SER A 321 24.30 25.98 -3.50
CA SER A 321 24.17 24.93 -2.48
C SER A 321 25.31 24.99 -1.46
N VAL A 322 25.00 24.67 -0.21
CA VAL A 322 25.97 24.55 0.90
C VAL A 322 26.85 23.29 0.74
N PHE A 323 26.38 22.30 -0.03
CA PHE A 323 27.01 20.99 -0.20
C PHE A 323 27.69 20.80 -1.58
N ILE A 324 27.81 21.87 -2.38
CA ILE A 324 28.36 21.84 -3.75
C ILE A 324 29.19 23.10 -4.04
N ALA A 325 30.52 22.96 -4.02
CA ALA A 325 31.46 24.04 -4.28
C ALA A 325 31.40 24.58 -5.73
N ASP A 326 31.26 23.69 -6.72
CA ASP A 326 31.06 24.07 -8.14
C ASP A 326 29.60 23.90 -8.56
N THR A 327 28.76 24.81 -8.04
CA THR A 327 27.34 24.87 -8.34
C THR A 327 27.05 24.98 -9.84
N ASP A 328 27.88 25.67 -10.62
CA ASP A 328 27.60 25.97 -12.04
C ASP A 328 27.92 24.77 -12.96
N ARG A 329 28.93 23.96 -12.61
CA ARG A 329 29.16 22.62 -13.18
C ARG A 329 27.95 21.71 -12.92
N GLU A 330 27.41 21.70 -11.71
CA GLU A 330 26.27 20.86 -11.37
C GLU A 330 24.99 21.28 -12.10
N VAL A 331 24.67 22.59 -12.15
CA VAL A 331 23.56 23.13 -12.95
C VAL A 331 23.69 22.74 -14.43
N SER A 332 24.91 22.72 -14.96
CA SER A 332 25.17 22.27 -16.33
C SER A 332 24.90 20.76 -16.50
N ARG A 333 25.36 19.93 -15.55
CA ARG A 333 25.07 18.48 -15.54
C ARG A 333 23.56 18.20 -15.50
N LEU A 334 22.80 18.91 -14.66
CA LEU A 334 21.35 18.73 -14.56
C LEU A 334 20.62 19.06 -15.88
N LYS A 335 21.08 20.08 -16.62
CA LYS A 335 20.56 20.41 -17.98
C LYS A 335 20.87 19.31 -18.99
N ASP A 336 22.07 18.74 -18.95
CA ASP A 336 22.48 17.64 -19.83
C ASP A 336 21.72 16.34 -19.54
N GLU A 337 21.49 16.02 -18.27
CA GLU A 337 20.65 14.89 -17.87
C GLU A 337 19.19 15.09 -18.31
N LEU A 338 18.62 16.28 -18.13
CA LEU A 338 17.28 16.58 -18.61
C LEU A 338 17.19 16.45 -20.13
N SER A 339 18.19 16.97 -20.87
CA SER A 339 18.27 16.83 -22.33
C SER A 339 18.29 15.37 -22.76
N THR A 340 19.06 14.55 -22.05
CA THR A 340 19.19 13.11 -22.30
C THR A 340 17.89 12.36 -22.00
N ALA A 341 17.26 12.65 -20.86
CA ALA A 341 15.99 12.07 -20.45
C ALA A 341 14.86 12.39 -21.43
N VAL A 342 14.72 13.66 -21.84
CA VAL A 342 13.70 14.10 -22.81
C VAL A 342 13.90 13.42 -24.17
N LYS A 343 15.13 13.33 -24.67
CA LYS A 343 15.45 12.61 -25.93
C LYS A 343 15.08 11.14 -25.84
N ALA A 344 15.40 10.48 -24.72
CA ALA A 344 15.09 9.06 -24.52
C ALA A 344 13.59 8.79 -24.37
N ILE A 345 12.88 9.58 -23.57
CA ILE A 345 11.42 9.49 -23.42
C ILE A 345 10.72 9.71 -24.77
N THR A 346 11.10 10.76 -25.51
CA THR A 346 10.54 11.07 -26.84
C THR A 346 10.75 9.92 -27.84
N LYS A 347 11.94 9.29 -27.85
CA LYS A 347 12.26 8.14 -28.72
C LYS A 347 11.33 6.93 -28.49
N HIS A 348 10.77 6.79 -27.30
CA HIS A 348 9.83 5.73 -26.94
C HIS A 348 8.37 6.21 -26.84
N GLY A 349 8.09 7.48 -27.17
CA GLY A 349 6.83 8.15 -26.88
C GLY A 349 5.59 7.55 -27.54
N GLU A 350 5.72 6.96 -28.72
CA GLU A 350 4.62 6.23 -29.40
C GLU A 350 4.11 5.02 -28.60
N GLN A 351 4.92 4.51 -27.66
CA GLN A 351 4.63 3.31 -26.88
C GLN A 351 4.13 3.62 -25.45
N ASP A 352 4.24 4.87 -24.98
CA ASP A 352 3.71 5.33 -23.68
C ASP A 352 3.22 6.81 -23.79
N PRO A 353 2.03 7.04 -24.37
CA PRO A 353 1.44 8.38 -24.49
C PRO A 353 1.22 9.08 -23.13
N ASP A 354 0.98 8.32 -22.07
CA ASP A 354 0.83 8.86 -20.71
C ASP A 354 2.15 9.46 -20.21
N MET A 355 3.29 8.78 -20.43
CA MET A 355 4.61 9.31 -20.09
C MET A 355 4.94 10.58 -20.90
N MET A 356 4.56 10.63 -22.17
CA MET A 356 4.68 11.84 -22.99
C MET A 356 3.83 13.00 -22.45
N SER A 357 2.59 12.73 -22.05
CA SER A 357 1.68 13.73 -21.46
C SER A 357 2.23 14.29 -20.14
N ILE A 358 2.75 13.42 -19.25
CA ILE A 358 3.38 13.84 -18.00
C ILE A 358 4.66 14.64 -18.28
N MET A 359 5.53 14.17 -19.17
CA MET A 359 6.75 14.90 -19.55
C MET A 359 6.42 16.29 -20.09
N GLN A 360 5.45 16.41 -21.01
CA GLN A 360 5.05 17.70 -21.56
C GLN A 360 4.54 18.66 -20.48
N LYS A 361 3.74 18.18 -19.51
CA LYS A 361 3.30 19.01 -18.37
C LYS A 361 4.48 19.50 -17.52
N GLN A 362 5.46 18.65 -17.21
CA GLN A 362 6.64 19.07 -16.43
C GLN A 362 7.56 20.01 -17.24
N LEU A 363 7.71 19.80 -18.55
CA LEU A 363 8.42 20.72 -19.43
C LEU A 363 7.73 22.09 -19.51
N ASN A 364 6.39 22.14 -19.50
CA ASN A 364 5.65 23.40 -19.44
C ASN A 364 5.89 24.17 -18.13
N LYS A 365 6.20 23.48 -17.01
CA LYS A 365 6.61 24.11 -15.74
C LYS A 365 8.04 24.66 -15.79
N ILE A 366 8.96 23.91 -16.40
CA ILE A 366 10.36 24.35 -16.59
C ILE A 366 10.45 25.50 -17.60
N LYS A 367 9.56 25.51 -18.61
CA LYS A 367 9.50 26.41 -19.77
C LYS A 367 10.72 26.26 -20.69
N ASP A 368 11.89 26.70 -20.22
CA ASP A 368 13.16 26.63 -20.94
C ASP A 368 14.29 26.13 -20.01
N PHE A 369 15.26 25.39 -20.56
CA PHE A 369 16.32 24.78 -19.75
C PHE A 369 17.25 25.81 -19.11
N SER A 370 17.31 27.05 -19.62
CA SER A 370 18.01 28.16 -18.95
C SER A 370 17.45 28.48 -17.57
N GLN A 371 16.17 28.17 -17.30
CA GLN A 371 15.49 28.39 -16.02
C GLN A 371 15.95 27.43 -14.91
N ILE A 372 16.73 26.40 -15.25
CA ILE A 372 17.48 25.62 -14.26
C ILE A 372 18.73 26.44 -13.91
N THR A 373 18.71 27.16 -12.80
CA THR A 373 19.77 28.10 -12.40
C THR A 373 20.40 27.77 -11.05
N THR A 374 19.86 26.79 -10.34
CA THR A 374 20.35 26.29 -9.06
C THR A 374 20.25 24.75 -9.04
N PRO A 375 21.14 24.05 -8.30
CA PRO A 375 21.03 22.64 -8.00
C PRO A 375 20.43 22.40 -6.60
N VAL A 376 19.99 23.44 -5.89
CA VAL A 376 19.25 23.29 -4.62
C VAL A 376 17.91 22.62 -4.93
N GLU A 377 17.57 21.53 -4.24
CA GLU A 377 16.28 20.86 -4.41
C GLU A 377 15.13 21.77 -3.97
N ALA A 378 15.26 22.31 -2.76
CA ALA A 378 14.31 23.25 -2.20
C ALA A 378 14.96 24.03 -1.06
N VAL A 379 14.37 25.16 -0.71
CA VAL A 379 14.54 25.74 0.62
C VAL A 379 13.34 25.42 1.49
N VAL A 380 13.60 25.20 2.77
CA VAL A 380 12.62 24.92 3.83
C VAL A 380 12.63 26.07 4.82
N PHE A 381 11.46 26.48 5.30
CA PHE A 381 11.32 27.52 6.33
C PHE A 381 10.06 27.30 7.17
N ASP A 382 10.11 27.71 8.44
CA ASP A 382 8.94 27.79 9.30
C ASP A 382 8.29 29.17 9.22
N TYR A 383 6.96 29.23 9.16
CA TYR A 383 6.18 30.46 9.19
C TYR A 383 4.87 30.25 9.96
N ASP A 384 4.61 31.08 10.97
CA ASP A 384 3.44 30.97 11.87
C ASP A 384 3.19 29.55 12.43
N GLY A 385 4.27 28.78 12.69
CA GLY A 385 4.20 27.43 13.23
C GLY A 385 3.95 26.31 12.21
N HIS A 386 3.92 26.63 10.92
CA HIS A 386 3.84 25.67 9.81
C HIS A 386 5.15 25.68 9.00
N THR A 387 5.65 24.48 8.66
CA THR A 387 6.85 24.33 7.84
C THR A 387 6.49 24.25 6.36
N TYR A 388 7.03 25.15 5.55
CA TYR A 388 6.82 25.22 4.10
C TYR A 388 8.11 24.94 3.32
N LYS A 389 7.97 24.73 2.01
CA LYS A 389 9.10 24.67 1.08
C LYS A 389 8.87 25.42 -0.24
N PHE A 390 9.96 25.91 -0.82
CA PHE A 390 10.04 26.34 -2.21
C PHE A 390 11.02 25.46 -2.98
N ALA A 391 10.57 24.80 -4.04
CA ALA A 391 11.38 23.84 -4.83
C ALA A 391 11.67 24.30 -6.27
N GLY A 392 10.91 25.27 -6.81
CA GLY A 392 11.07 25.78 -8.17
C GLY A 392 11.20 24.67 -9.20
N ASN A 393 12.21 24.78 -10.07
CA ASN A 393 12.40 23.85 -11.19
C ASN A 393 12.96 22.46 -10.80
N PHE A 394 13.36 22.22 -9.55
CA PHE A 394 13.77 20.87 -9.14
C PHE A 394 12.60 19.88 -9.19
N ALA A 395 11.43 20.26 -8.70
CA ALA A 395 10.26 19.38 -8.67
C ALA A 395 9.88 18.81 -10.07
N PRO A 396 9.70 19.61 -11.14
CA PRO A 396 9.45 19.07 -12.48
C PRO A 396 10.66 18.33 -13.08
N LEU A 397 11.89 18.77 -12.79
CA LEU A 397 13.12 18.08 -13.22
C LEU A 397 13.20 16.65 -12.66
N ASN A 398 13.03 16.51 -11.34
CA ASN A 398 13.02 15.24 -10.61
C ASN A 398 11.96 14.27 -11.17
N GLN A 399 10.78 14.78 -11.49
CA GLN A 399 9.71 13.98 -12.12
C GLN A 399 10.12 13.45 -13.51
N ILE A 400 10.76 14.26 -14.37
CA ILE A 400 11.24 13.82 -15.70
C ILE A 400 12.39 12.80 -15.56
N LEU A 401 13.38 13.08 -14.71
CA LEU A 401 14.51 12.17 -14.48
C LEU A 401 14.05 10.85 -13.84
N GLY A 402 13.08 10.90 -12.93
CA GLY A 402 12.45 9.72 -12.33
C GLY A 402 11.77 8.83 -13.36
N MET A 403 11.01 9.40 -14.30
CA MET A 403 10.41 8.63 -15.41
C MET A 403 11.46 7.99 -16.33
N PHE A 404 12.56 8.69 -16.61
CA PHE A 404 13.64 8.19 -17.47
C PHE A 404 14.46 7.08 -16.82
N ARG A 405 14.82 7.24 -15.54
CA ARG A 405 15.62 6.26 -14.77
C ARG A 405 14.79 5.05 -14.36
N TYR A 406 13.48 5.23 -14.15
CA TYR A 406 12.54 4.18 -13.75
C TYR A 406 11.31 4.13 -14.69
N PRO A 407 11.48 3.75 -15.97
CA PRO A 407 10.36 3.58 -16.90
C PRO A 407 9.38 2.54 -16.36
N LYS A 408 8.07 2.67 -16.68
CA LYS A 408 6.92 1.98 -16.05
C LYS A 408 6.90 0.43 -16.14
N LYS A 409 7.89 -0.22 -15.53
CA LYS A 409 7.95 -1.65 -15.17
C LYS A 409 8.40 -1.81 -13.71
N GLY A 410 8.03 -0.86 -12.84
CA GLY A 410 8.26 -0.91 -11.41
C GLY A 410 7.80 0.38 -10.74
N LYS A 411 7.39 0.31 -9.46
CA LYS A 411 7.00 1.49 -8.67
C LYS A 411 8.23 2.36 -8.39
N ILE A 412 8.09 3.66 -8.67
CA ILE A 412 9.12 4.69 -8.52
C ILE A 412 9.46 4.90 -7.04
N LEU A 413 10.74 5.19 -6.77
CA LEU A 413 11.21 5.81 -5.54
C LEU A 413 11.96 7.10 -5.91
N THR A 414 11.35 8.25 -5.64
CA THR A 414 12.02 9.54 -5.41
C THR A 414 11.31 10.25 -4.26
N SER A 415 12.03 11.13 -3.56
CA SER A 415 11.67 11.70 -2.25
C SER A 415 10.46 12.64 -2.28
N GLU A 416 10.08 13.13 -3.46
CA GLU A 416 8.99 14.08 -3.65
C GLU A 416 7.88 13.48 -4.52
N ASN A 417 6.83 12.97 -3.89
CA ASN A 417 5.56 12.72 -4.57
C ASN A 417 4.39 13.09 -3.65
N ILE A 418 3.57 14.01 -4.17
CA ILE A 418 2.33 14.52 -3.60
C ILE A 418 1.43 13.38 -3.11
N THR A 419 0.75 13.63 -2.00
CA THR A 419 -0.13 12.72 -1.25
C THR A 419 -1.34 12.21 -2.05
N LEU A 420 -1.15 11.11 -2.79
CA LEU A 420 -2.24 10.25 -3.24
C LEU A 420 -1.93 8.76 -2.97
N ASP A 421 -2.53 8.27 -1.89
CA ASP A 421 -2.78 6.88 -1.49
C ASP A 421 -1.68 5.82 -1.78
N SER A 422 -0.87 5.58 -0.75
CA SER A 422 -0.37 4.27 -0.28
C SER A 422 0.11 3.16 -1.25
N GLU A 423 1.42 2.91 -1.14
CA GLU A 423 2.10 1.60 -1.21
C GLU A 423 2.22 0.82 -2.54
N VAL A 424 3.41 0.23 -2.72
CA VAL A 424 3.71 -1.22 -2.55
C VAL A 424 5.21 -1.47 -2.83
N LEU A 425 5.88 -0.58 -3.58
CA LEU A 425 7.15 -0.83 -4.30
C LEU A 425 6.95 -1.87 -5.43
N VAL A 426 8.01 -2.16 -6.20
CA VAL A 426 8.10 -3.34 -7.08
C VAL A 426 9.54 -3.85 -7.03
N ASP A 427 9.76 -4.94 -6.28
CA ASP A 427 10.86 -5.85 -6.59
C ASP A 427 10.45 -6.74 -7.80
N LYS A 428 11.44 -7.42 -8.39
CA LYS A 428 11.33 -8.23 -9.63
C LYS A 428 10.01 -9.03 -9.71
N LYS A 429 9.33 -8.96 -10.87
CA LYS A 429 8.13 -9.75 -11.18
C LYS A 429 8.34 -11.24 -10.90
N GLY A 430 7.76 -11.75 -9.81
CA GLY A 430 7.41 -13.15 -9.67
C GLY A 430 6.10 -13.47 -10.41
N LYS A 431 5.71 -14.74 -10.38
CA LYS A 431 4.47 -15.23 -11.01
C LYS A 431 3.23 -14.83 -10.19
N ARG A 432 2.11 -14.63 -10.87
CA ARG A 432 0.80 -14.32 -10.28
C ARG A 432 -0.10 -15.55 -10.36
N VAL A 433 -0.46 -16.10 -9.20
CA VAL A 433 -1.13 -17.39 -9.07
C VAL A 433 -2.46 -17.20 -8.35
N ALA A 434 -3.58 -17.57 -8.97
CA ALA A 434 -4.89 -17.48 -8.36
C ALA A 434 -5.24 -18.72 -7.54
N LEU A 435 -5.69 -18.55 -6.30
CA LEU A 435 -6.09 -19.63 -5.40
C LEU A 435 -7.61 -19.62 -5.23
N ILE A 436 -8.24 -20.73 -5.61
CA ILE A 436 -9.70 -20.90 -5.63
C ILE A 436 -10.08 -22.07 -4.70
N PRO A 437 -10.22 -21.83 -3.40
CA PRO A 437 -10.58 -22.86 -2.44
C PRO A 437 -12.08 -23.13 -2.42
N GLY A 438 -12.46 -24.40 -2.25
CA GLY A 438 -13.88 -24.74 -2.12
C GLY A 438 -14.17 -26.16 -1.65
N GLY A 439 -15.46 -26.38 -1.36
CA GLY A 439 -15.95 -27.72 -1.04
C GLY A 439 -16.11 -28.61 -2.28
N PHE A 440 -16.46 -27.99 -3.42
CA PHE A 440 -16.62 -28.57 -4.77
C PHE A 440 -17.23 -29.98 -4.82
N LYS A 441 -18.26 -30.26 -4.01
CA LYS A 441 -18.93 -31.56 -3.93
C LYS A 441 -20.39 -31.46 -4.35
N PRO A 442 -20.71 -31.59 -5.65
CA PRO A 442 -19.79 -31.57 -6.82
C PRO A 442 -19.44 -30.13 -7.28
N PRO A 443 -18.47 -29.95 -8.21
CA PRO A 443 -18.31 -28.70 -8.93
C PRO A 443 -19.44 -28.50 -9.96
N HIS A 444 -19.64 -27.27 -10.43
CA HIS A 444 -20.75 -26.89 -11.33
C HIS A 444 -20.33 -25.70 -12.21
N ALA A 445 -21.14 -25.33 -13.22
CA ALA A 445 -20.82 -24.28 -14.19
C ALA A 445 -20.27 -22.98 -13.58
N GLY A 446 -20.93 -22.44 -12.54
CA GLY A 446 -20.46 -21.22 -11.85
C GLY A 446 -19.07 -21.33 -11.21
N HIS A 447 -18.65 -22.53 -10.75
CA HIS A 447 -17.29 -22.74 -10.23
C HIS A 447 -16.26 -22.74 -11.37
N TYR A 448 -16.56 -23.41 -12.48
CA TYR A 448 -15.69 -23.41 -13.66
C TYR A 448 -15.53 -21.99 -14.24
N LEU A 449 -16.60 -21.19 -14.31
CA LEU A 449 -16.54 -19.81 -14.78
C LEU A 449 -15.62 -18.92 -13.92
N LEU A 450 -15.60 -19.13 -12.60
CA LEU A 450 -14.68 -18.44 -11.69
C LEU A 450 -13.21 -18.82 -11.98
N ALA A 451 -12.92 -20.11 -12.21
CA ALA A 451 -11.58 -20.56 -12.57
C ALA A 451 -11.13 -20.06 -13.96
N LYS A 452 -12.03 -20.13 -14.95
CA LYS A 452 -11.82 -19.62 -16.32
C LYS A 452 -11.62 -18.10 -16.34
N TYR A 453 -12.32 -17.35 -15.48
CA TYR A 453 -12.12 -15.90 -15.32
C TYR A 453 -10.69 -15.55 -14.90
N PHE A 454 -10.10 -16.30 -13.96
CA PHE A 454 -8.69 -16.12 -13.60
C PHE A 454 -7.74 -16.62 -14.70
N ALA A 455 -8.01 -17.77 -15.32
CA ALA A 455 -7.15 -18.32 -16.38
C ALA A 455 -7.04 -17.38 -17.60
N ASN A 456 -8.15 -16.72 -17.97
CA ASN A 456 -8.23 -15.78 -19.09
C ASN A 456 -7.53 -14.43 -18.84
N LYS A 457 -7.14 -14.12 -17.59
CA LYS A 457 -6.39 -12.88 -17.29
C LYS A 457 -4.97 -12.97 -17.84
N LYS A 458 -4.52 -11.87 -18.48
CA LYS A 458 -3.15 -11.73 -19.00
C LYS A 458 -2.10 -11.57 -17.88
N ASP A 459 -2.51 -11.15 -16.70
CA ASP A 459 -1.69 -10.98 -15.50
C ASP A 459 -1.79 -12.15 -14.52
N VAL A 460 -2.27 -13.31 -14.96
CA VAL A 460 -2.35 -14.55 -14.16
C VAL A 460 -1.63 -15.66 -14.91
N ASP A 461 -0.60 -16.21 -14.29
CA ASP A 461 0.23 -17.26 -14.86
C ASP A 461 -0.42 -18.64 -14.61
N GLU A 462 -0.92 -18.86 -13.39
CA GLU A 462 -1.49 -20.15 -12.95
C GLU A 462 -2.75 -19.96 -12.08
N VAL A 463 -3.63 -20.97 -12.06
CA VAL A 463 -4.84 -21.02 -11.23
C VAL A 463 -4.88 -22.36 -10.50
N TYR A 464 -4.89 -22.35 -9.17
CA TYR A 464 -5.07 -23.56 -8.35
C TYR A 464 -6.50 -23.65 -7.82
N VAL A 465 -7.18 -24.73 -8.18
CA VAL A 465 -8.47 -25.14 -7.62
C VAL A 465 -8.21 -26.13 -6.50
N ILE A 466 -8.60 -25.77 -5.27
CA ILE A 466 -8.28 -26.53 -4.06
C ILE A 466 -9.56 -27.19 -3.52
N VAL A 467 -9.63 -28.51 -3.65
CA VAL A 467 -10.78 -29.33 -3.21
C VAL A 467 -10.57 -29.78 -1.77
N SER A 468 -11.25 -29.11 -0.82
CA SER A 468 -11.12 -29.43 0.61
C SER A 468 -11.47 -30.89 0.94
N THR A 469 -10.77 -31.48 1.92
CA THR A 469 -10.96 -32.88 2.33
C THR A 469 -12.28 -33.16 3.06
N LYS A 470 -13.04 -32.13 3.44
CA LYS A 470 -14.31 -32.30 4.16
C LYS A 470 -15.32 -33.13 3.36
N SER A 471 -15.68 -34.30 3.91
CA SER A 471 -16.67 -35.21 3.33
C SER A 471 -18.06 -34.57 3.19
N ARG A 472 -18.74 -34.85 2.07
CA ARG A 472 -20.13 -34.44 1.76
C ARG A 472 -20.77 -35.47 0.81
N PRO A 473 -21.25 -36.63 1.30
CA PRO A 473 -21.88 -37.66 0.49
C PRO A 473 -23.04 -37.11 -0.38
N PRO A 474 -23.29 -37.68 -1.57
CA PRO A 474 -22.60 -38.85 -2.14
C PRO A 474 -21.26 -38.55 -2.85
N VAL A 475 -20.82 -37.27 -2.89
CA VAL A 475 -19.65 -36.87 -3.70
C VAL A 475 -18.38 -36.85 -2.85
N THR A 476 -17.39 -37.67 -3.22
CA THR A 476 -16.09 -37.75 -2.55
C THR A 476 -15.13 -36.65 -3.01
N VAL A 477 -13.93 -36.56 -2.40
CA VAL A 477 -12.85 -35.67 -2.86
C VAL A 477 -12.34 -36.11 -4.23
N GLU A 478 -12.15 -37.41 -4.42
CA GLU A 478 -11.67 -38.00 -5.68
C GLU A 478 -12.66 -37.75 -6.82
N THR A 479 -13.96 -38.00 -6.60
CA THR A 479 -15.03 -37.67 -7.56
C THR A 479 -15.00 -36.17 -7.93
N ALA A 480 -14.83 -35.30 -6.95
CA ALA A 480 -14.75 -33.85 -7.20
C ALA A 480 -13.52 -33.44 -8.02
N ILE A 481 -12.39 -34.15 -7.88
CA ILE A 481 -11.17 -33.93 -8.68
C ILE A 481 -11.37 -34.43 -10.11
N LYS A 482 -11.84 -35.67 -10.30
CA LYS A 482 -12.16 -36.24 -11.63
C LYS A 482 -13.10 -35.35 -12.44
N LEU A 483 -14.13 -34.79 -11.80
CA LEU A 483 -15.04 -33.82 -12.43
C LEU A 483 -14.33 -32.52 -12.82
N TRP A 484 -13.45 -32.00 -11.97
CA TRP A 484 -12.68 -30.80 -12.29
C TRP A 484 -11.69 -31.03 -13.44
N GLU A 485 -10.98 -32.16 -13.46
CA GLU A 485 -10.07 -32.55 -14.55
C GLU A 485 -10.80 -32.66 -15.90
N LEU A 486 -12.01 -33.24 -15.90
CA LEU A 486 -12.89 -33.25 -17.08
C LEU A 486 -13.27 -31.82 -17.52
N TYR A 487 -13.56 -30.92 -16.58
CA TYR A 487 -13.94 -29.54 -16.91
C TYR A 487 -12.75 -28.66 -17.36
N THR A 488 -11.51 -29.04 -17.07
CA THR A 488 -10.32 -28.20 -17.29
C THR A 488 -9.31 -28.80 -18.27
N ARG A 489 -9.68 -29.87 -18.99
CA ARG A 489 -8.85 -30.54 -20.00
C ARG A 489 -8.28 -29.58 -21.06
N GLU A 490 -9.09 -28.61 -21.48
CA GLU A 490 -8.72 -27.56 -22.45
C GLU A 490 -8.19 -26.25 -21.79
N ASP A 491 -7.86 -26.30 -20.50
CA ASP A 491 -7.48 -25.14 -19.68
C ASP A 491 -6.16 -25.38 -18.93
N PRO A 492 -4.99 -25.42 -19.62
CA PRO A 492 -3.70 -25.82 -19.04
C PRO A 492 -3.17 -24.90 -17.93
N LYS A 493 -3.76 -23.71 -17.75
CA LYS A 493 -3.48 -22.83 -16.60
C LYS A 493 -4.18 -23.26 -15.30
N ILE A 494 -5.24 -24.06 -15.38
CA ILE A 494 -6.04 -24.48 -14.23
C ILE A 494 -5.51 -25.81 -13.72
N LYS A 495 -4.85 -25.77 -12.56
CA LYS A 495 -4.34 -26.93 -11.83
C LYS A 495 -5.33 -27.29 -10.73
N VAL A 496 -5.63 -28.58 -10.60
CA VAL A 496 -6.61 -29.11 -9.63
C VAL A 496 -5.85 -29.90 -8.57
N MET A 497 -6.17 -29.70 -7.30
CA MET A 497 -5.56 -30.48 -6.20
C MET A 497 -6.53 -30.73 -5.05
N ALA A 498 -6.26 -31.81 -4.30
CA ALA A 498 -6.83 -31.99 -2.97
C ALA A 498 -6.22 -30.97 -1.99
N GLY A 499 -7.04 -30.43 -1.09
CA GLY A 499 -6.53 -29.71 0.08
C GLY A 499 -5.85 -30.64 1.08
N SER A 500 -4.99 -30.09 1.92
CA SER A 500 -4.39 -30.77 3.07
C SER A 500 -5.34 -30.88 4.26
N THR A 501 -6.33 -29.97 4.37
CA THR A 501 -7.20 -29.85 5.54
C THR A 501 -8.70 -29.89 5.21
N PRO A 502 -9.57 -30.11 6.22
CA PRO A 502 -11.01 -29.92 6.09
C PRO A 502 -11.46 -28.45 5.95
N SER A 503 -10.51 -27.50 5.92
CA SER A 503 -10.75 -26.05 5.85
C SER A 503 -10.21 -25.51 4.52
N PRO A 504 -11.07 -25.22 3.52
CA PRO A 504 -10.62 -24.65 2.25
C PRO A 504 -9.85 -23.33 2.43
N VAL A 505 -10.16 -22.57 3.48
CA VAL A 505 -9.40 -21.36 3.83
C VAL A 505 -8.04 -21.72 4.40
N GLY A 506 -7.94 -22.74 5.27
CA GLY A 506 -6.66 -23.20 5.84
C GLY A 506 -5.67 -23.62 4.74
N ASP A 507 -6.14 -24.39 3.76
CA ASP A 507 -5.34 -24.85 2.61
C ASP A 507 -4.70 -23.68 1.83
N VAL A 508 -5.39 -22.52 1.74
CA VAL A 508 -4.84 -21.29 1.13
C VAL A 508 -3.69 -20.71 1.94
N TYR A 509 -3.81 -20.66 3.27
CA TYR A 509 -2.73 -20.16 4.12
C TYR A 509 -1.51 -21.10 4.05
N GLU A 510 -1.72 -22.42 4.05
CA GLU A 510 -0.64 -23.41 3.91
C GLU A 510 0.06 -23.30 2.54
N LEU A 511 -0.69 -23.19 1.43
CA LEU A 511 -0.09 -23.02 0.10
C LEU A 511 0.71 -21.71 -0.04
N ILE A 512 0.23 -20.60 0.54
CA ILE A 512 0.99 -19.34 0.57
C ILE A 512 2.31 -19.48 1.33
N ALA A 513 2.36 -20.35 2.34
CA ALA A 513 3.57 -20.64 3.10
C ALA A 513 4.50 -21.70 2.46
N ASP A 514 4.05 -22.40 1.41
CA ASP A 514 4.86 -23.42 0.74
C ASP A 514 5.82 -22.79 -0.28
N ASN A 515 7.12 -22.80 0.06
CA ASN A 515 8.21 -22.31 -0.78
C ASN A 515 8.35 -23.04 -2.14
N ASN A 516 7.75 -24.22 -2.30
CA ASN A 516 7.70 -24.94 -3.58
C ASN A 516 6.60 -24.40 -4.50
N VAL A 517 5.54 -23.80 -3.93
CA VAL A 517 4.39 -23.26 -4.67
C VAL A 517 4.57 -21.77 -4.94
N PHE A 518 4.98 -21.00 -3.93
CA PHE A 518 5.25 -19.57 -4.04
C PHE A 518 6.70 -19.25 -3.67
N GLN A 519 7.39 -18.52 -4.55
CA GLN A 519 8.73 -18.00 -4.33
C GLN A 519 8.68 -16.50 -4.01
N LYS A 520 9.77 -15.98 -3.41
CA LYS A 520 9.91 -14.55 -3.13
C LYS A 520 9.73 -13.71 -4.40
N GLY A 521 8.75 -12.80 -4.37
CA GLY A 521 8.34 -11.96 -5.50
C GLY A 521 7.03 -12.39 -6.16
N ASP A 522 6.55 -13.61 -5.92
CA ASP A 522 5.27 -14.11 -6.45
C ASP A 522 4.07 -13.41 -5.76
N THR A 523 2.88 -13.51 -6.37
CA THR A 523 1.63 -12.99 -5.81
C THR A 523 0.51 -14.03 -5.81
N ALA A 524 -0.06 -14.30 -4.64
CA ALA A 524 -1.27 -15.10 -4.47
C ALA A 524 -2.53 -14.24 -4.65
N LEU A 525 -3.37 -14.57 -5.64
CA LEU A 525 -4.63 -13.88 -5.91
C LEU A 525 -5.79 -14.65 -5.27
N LEU A 526 -6.46 -14.02 -4.29
CA LEU A 526 -7.50 -14.65 -3.48
C LEU A 526 -8.89 -14.16 -3.90
N GLY A 527 -9.67 -15.04 -4.55
CA GLY A 527 -11.02 -14.71 -5.01
C GLY A 527 -12.01 -14.43 -3.86
N LYS A 528 -12.57 -13.23 -3.82
CA LYS A 528 -13.76 -12.87 -3.03
C LYS A 528 -14.93 -12.58 -3.98
N SER A 529 -16.12 -13.11 -3.68
CA SER A 529 -17.34 -12.75 -4.43
C SER A 529 -17.76 -11.30 -4.10
N GLU A 530 -18.46 -10.62 -5.01
CA GLU A 530 -19.13 -9.33 -4.73
C GLU A 530 -20.12 -9.38 -3.55
N LYS A 531 -20.57 -10.58 -3.15
CA LYS A 531 -21.39 -10.78 -1.93
C LYS A 531 -20.58 -10.94 -0.64
N ASP A 532 -19.28 -11.20 -0.77
CA ASP A 532 -18.33 -11.50 0.32
C ASP A 532 -17.34 -10.33 0.55
N THR A 533 -17.64 -9.11 0.10
CA THR A 533 -16.69 -7.97 0.17
C THR A 533 -16.25 -7.64 1.59
N ASP A 534 -17.14 -7.86 2.58
CA ASP A 534 -16.89 -7.63 4.00
C ASP A 534 -16.33 -8.88 4.74
N ASP A 535 -16.05 -9.97 4.02
CA ASP A 535 -15.54 -11.22 4.60
C ASP A 535 -14.06 -11.11 4.99
N LYS A 536 -13.77 -11.34 6.27
CA LYS A 536 -12.45 -11.19 6.89
C LYS A 536 -11.53 -12.41 6.76
N ARG A 537 -11.96 -13.49 6.08
CA ARG A 537 -11.24 -14.79 6.01
C ARG A 537 -9.80 -14.69 5.47
N PHE A 538 -9.51 -13.68 4.65
CA PHE A 538 -8.20 -13.45 4.03
C PHE A 538 -7.46 -12.20 4.54
N ASP A 539 -8.02 -11.45 5.49
CA ASP A 539 -7.44 -10.17 5.96
C ASP A 539 -6.08 -10.36 6.67
N ARG A 540 -5.76 -11.59 7.08
CA ARG A 540 -4.48 -11.98 7.69
C ARG A 540 -3.53 -12.70 6.73
N ALA A 541 -3.92 -12.91 5.48
CA ALA A 541 -3.16 -13.75 4.54
C ALA A 541 -1.80 -13.13 4.19
N GLN A 542 -1.76 -11.83 3.92
CA GLN A 542 -0.50 -11.09 3.70
C GLN A 542 0.43 -11.21 4.92
N SER A 543 -0.06 -10.88 6.12
CA SER A 543 0.73 -11.01 7.36
C SER A 543 1.05 -12.46 7.74
N TYR A 544 0.46 -13.47 7.11
CA TYR A 544 0.84 -14.87 7.28
C TYR A 544 1.93 -15.27 6.28
N ALA A 545 1.84 -14.81 5.02
CA ALA A 545 2.92 -14.90 4.04
C ALA A 545 4.23 -14.32 4.62
N GLU A 546 4.18 -13.08 5.10
CA GLU A 546 5.33 -12.38 5.69
C GLU A 546 6.04 -13.11 6.85
N ARG A 547 5.32 -13.97 7.58
CA ARG A 547 5.87 -14.74 8.70
C ARG A 547 6.41 -16.11 8.34
N ASN A 548 5.89 -16.73 7.27
CA ASN A 548 6.18 -18.14 6.94
C ASN A 548 6.89 -18.31 5.58
N ASN A 549 6.65 -17.42 4.62
CA ASN A 549 7.30 -17.35 3.31
C ASN A 549 7.57 -15.88 2.93
N PRO A 550 8.60 -15.24 3.52
CA PRO A 550 8.78 -13.79 3.45
C PRO A 550 9.06 -13.26 2.04
N GLY A 551 8.21 -12.33 1.58
CA GLY A 551 8.31 -11.70 0.26
C GLY A 551 7.40 -12.31 -0.80
N VAL A 552 6.51 -13.24 -0.45
CA VAL A 552 5.30 -13.53 -1.22
C VAL A 552 4.25 -12.44 -0.95
N ASN A 553 3.62 -11.97 -2.02
CA ASN A 553 2.54 -10.97 -1.95
C ASN A 553 1.17 -11.66 -1.98
N VAL A 554 0.15 -11.04 -1.38
CA VAL A 554 -1.22 -11.55 -1.36
C VAL A 554 -2.19 -10.44 -1.71
N GLU A 555 -3.00 -10.66 -2.75
CA GLU A 555 -3.94 -9.69 -3.31
C GLU A 555 -5.35 -10.30 -3.32
N ALA A 556 -6.32 -9.64 -2.66
CA ALA A 556 -7.71 -10.07 -2.67
C ALA A 556 -8.42 -9.52 -3.92
N VAL A 557 -8.86 -10.40 -4.81
CA VAL A 557 -9.53 -10.02 -6.07
C VAL A 557 -11.03 -10.19 -5.91
N ILE A 558 -11.78 -9.08 -6.02
CA ILE A 558 -13.24 -9.14 -6.09
C ILE A 558 -13.63 -9.64 -7.49
N THR A 559 -14.40 -10.72 -7.53
CA THR A 559 -14.86 -11.37 -8.76
C THR A 559 -16.36 -11.15 -8.95
N PRO A 560 -16.83 -10.91 -10.20
CA PRO A 560 -18.23 -10.66 -10.48
C PRO A 560 -19.11 -11.86 -10.10
N LEU A 561 -20.40 -11.61 -9.86
CA LEU A 561 -21.39 -12.69 -9.71
C LEU A 561 -21.57 -13.49 -11.01
N PHE A 562 -20.90 -14.64 -11.10
CA PHE A 562 -21.11 -15.62 -12.17
C PHE A 562 -22.51 -16.23 -12.10
N ALA A 563 -23.44 -15.64 -12.85
CA ALA A 563 -24.80 -16.16 -12.99
C ALA A 563 -24.81 -17.50 -13.75
N GLY A 564 -25.61 -18.46 -13.26
CA GLY A 564 -25.78 -19.77 -13.90
C GLY A 564 -25.17 -20.97 -13.16
N GLY A 565 -25.30 -21.03 -11.83
CA GLY A 565 -25.01 -22.23 -11.05
C GLY A 565 -25.95 -22.39 -9.86
N VAL A 566 -26.59 -23.56 -9.75
CA VAL A 566 -27.27 -24.01 -8.53
C VAL A 566 -26.26 -24.25 -7.40
N SER A 567 -26.70 -24.24 -6.14
CA SER A 567 -25.82 -24.58 -5.03
C SER A 567 -25.35 -26.04 -5.09
N GLY A 568 -24.16 -26.33 -4.58
CA GLY A 568 -23.68 -27.71 -4.44
C GLY A 568 -24.61 -28.61 -3.61
N THR A 569 -25.49 -28.07 -2.76
CA THR A 569 -26.52 -28.86 -2.08
C THR A 569 -27.65 -29.27 -3.01
N GLN A 570 -28.11 -28.38 -3.90
CA GLN A 570 -29.06 -28.75 -4.95
C GLN A 570 -28.47 -29.80 -5.89
N MET A 571 -27.20 -29.66 -6.30
CA MET A 571 -26.53 -30.68 -7.12
C MET A 571 -26.49 -32.07 -6.45
N ARG A 572 -26.24 -32.15 -5.14
CA ARG A 572 -26.26 -33.44 -4.43
C ARG A 572 -27.68 -34.00 -4.32
N ASN A 573 -28.70 -33.16 -4.13
CA ASN A 573 -30.09 -33.62 -4.14
C ASN A 573 -30.49 -34.19 -5.52
N LEU A 574 -30.02 -33.59 -6.63
CA LEU A 574 -30.25 -34.10 -7.98
C LEU A 574 -29.59 -35.47 -8.23
N LEU A 575 -28.44 -35.76 -7.60
CA LEU A 575 -27.84 -37.09 -7.65
C LEU A 575 -28.66 -38.13 -6.87
N VAL A 576 -29.19 -37.76 -5.71
CA VAL A 576 -30.08 -38.61 -4.89
C VAL A 576 -31.42 -38.89 -5.58
N MET A 577 -31.88 -38.00 -6.48
CA MET A 577 -33.07 -38.19 -7.32
C MET A 577 -32.86 -39.16 -8.49
N GLY A 578 -31.64 -39.65 -8.73
CA GLY A 578 -31.34 -40.57 -9.82
C GLY A 578 -31.74 -40.03 -11.20
N ASP A 579 -32.40 -40.86 -12.01
CA ASP A 579 -32.79 -40.50 -13.38
C ASP A 579 -33.73 -39.27 -13.45
N GLU A 580 -34.55 -39.01 -12.42
CA GLU A 580 -35.39 -37.80 -12.36
C GLU A 580 -34.56 -36.52 -12.22
N GLY A 581 -33.43 -36.58 -11.51
CA GLY A 581 -32.50 -35.46 -11.33
C GLY A 581 -31.43 -35.35 -12.43
N LYS A 582 -31.18 -36.42 -13.19
CA LYS A 582 -30.10 -36.55 -14.19
C LYS A 582 -30.06 -35.41 -15.21
N GLN A 583 -31.20 -35.04 -15.80
CA GLN A 583 -31.22 -33.98 -16.81
C GLN A 583 -30.93 -32.60 -16.22
N GLU A 584 -31.47 -32.28 -15.05
CA GLU A 584 -31.25 -30.99 -14.40
C GLU A 584 -29.83 -30.89 -13.80
N PHE A 585 -29.24 -32.00 -13.38
CA PHE A 585 -27.81 -32.07 -13.03
C PHE A 585 -26.95 -31.64 -14.24
N LYS A 586 -27.19 -32.26 -15.41
CA LYS A 586 -26.49 -31.95 -16.66
C LYS A 586 -26.66 -30.50 -17.14
N ASN A 587 -27.83 -29.91 -16.91
CA ASN A 587 -28.11 -28.51 -17.26
C ASN A 587 -27.18 -27.54 -16.50
N ASN A 588 -26.74 -27.92 -15.30
CA ASN A 588 -25.92 -27.11 -14.39
C ASN A 588 -24.40 -27.38 -14.51
N LEU A 589 -23.98 -28.22 -15.46
CA LEU A 589 -22.58 -28.46 -15.81
C LEU A 589 -22.00 -27.37 -16.73
N PRO A 590 -20.66 -27.21 -16.80
CA PRO A 590 -20.03 -26.22 -17.67
C PRO A 590 -20.51 -26.28 -19.12
N ARG A 591 -20.81 -25.11 -19.70
CA ARG A 591 -21.46 -25.01 -21.01
C ARG A 591 -20.63 -25.56 -22.18
N HIS A 592 -19.30 -25.60 -22.05
CA HIS A 592 -18.40 -26.11 -23.08
C HIS A 592 -18.44 -27.64 -23.23
N LEU A 593 -18.95 -28.36 -22.23
CA LEU A 593 -19.04 -29.82 -22.28
C LEU A 593 -20.10 -30.24 -23.30
N ASP A 594 -19.74 -31.20 -24.15
CA ASP A 594 -20.64 -31.85 -25.09
C ASP A 594 -21.61 -32.84 -24.40
N ALA A 595 -22.41 -33.57 -25.18
CA ALA A 595 -23.41 -34.49 -24.65
C ALA A 595 -22.79 -35.75 -24.00
N GLU A 596 -21.64 -36.22 -24.50
CA GLU A 596 -20.92 -37.40 -24.01
C GLU A 596 -20.19 -37.06 -22.71
N GLN A 597 -19.45 -35.95 -22.68
CA GLN A 597 -18.78 -35.43 -21.50
C GLN A 597 -19.76 -35.08 -20.36
N ARG A 598 -21.00 -34.67 -20.68
CA ARG A 598 -22.07 -34.47 -19.67
C ARG A 598 -22.65 -35.79 -19.14
N GLU A 599 -22.62 -36.87 -19.91
CA GLU A 599 -22.96 -38.21 -19.41
C GLU A 599 -21.81 -38.76 -18.56
N GLU A 600 -20.56 -38.65 -19.02
CA GLU A 600 -19.34 -38.98 -18.27
C GLU A 600 -19.33 -38.27 -16.90
N ALA A 601 -19.57 -36.95 -16.87
CA ALA A 601 -19.65 -36.17 -15.64
C ALA A 601 -20.80 -36.62 -14.71
N TYR A 602 -21.93 -37.07 -15.24
CA TYR A 602 -23.02 -37.60 -14.41
C TYR A 602 -22.64 -38.96 -13.82
N LEU A 603 -22.06 -39.85 -14.62
CA LEU A 603 -21.59 -41.18 -14.19
C LEU A 603 -20.53 -41.07 -13.09
N ILE A 604 -19.49 -40.25 -13.30
CA ILE A 604 -18.45 -39.96 -12.28
C ILE A 604 -19.09 -39.47 -10.97
N ALA A 605 -20.11 -38.61 -11.05
CA ALA A 605 -20.78 -38.03 -9.90
C ALA A 605 -21.74 -39.00 -9.18
N SER A 606 -22.32 -39.97 -9.89
CA SER A 606 -23.29 -40.94 -9.36
C SER A 606 -22.68 -42.29 -8.95
N GLU A 607 -21.44 -42.60 -9.36
CA GLU A 607 -20.73 -43.86 -9.07
C GLU A 607 -20.79 -44.26 -7.58
N ASN A 608 -20.46 -43.33 -6.67
CA ASN A 608 -20.55 -43.54 -5.22
C ASN A 608 -21.99 -43.57 -4.69
N SER A 609 -22.93 -42.88 -5.33
CA SER A 609 -24.35 -42.93 -4.98
C SER A 609 -24.95 -44.30 -5.32
N MET A 610 -24.52 -44.90 -6.43
CA MET A 610 -24.90 -46.27 -6.78
C MET A 610 -24.28 -47.28 -5.81
N MET A 611 -23.04 -47.07 -5.36
CA MET A 611 -22.39 -47.96 -4.41
C MET A 611 -23.05 -47.92 -3.01
N GLU A 612 -23.35 -46.73 -2.46
CA GLU A 612 -24.15 -46.63 -1.22
C GLU A 612 -25.56 -47.23 -1.40
N THR A 613 -26.16 -47.13 -2.59
CA THR A 613 -27.47 -47.78 -2.85
C THR A 613 -27.35 -49.30 -2.96
N PHE A 614 -26.28 -49.82 -3.55
CA PHE A 614 -25.98 -51.25 -3.62
C PHE A 614 -25.68 -51.84 -2.24
N ASP A 615 -24.90 -51.16 -1.39
CA ASP A 615 -24.63 -51.62 -0.02
C ASP A 615 -25.91 -51.66 0.82
N ASN A 616 -26.78 -50.65 0.73
CA ASN A 616 -28.10 -50.68 1.40
C ASN A 616 -29.03 -51.76 0.82
N ILE A 617 -28.97 -52.05 -0.49
CA ILE A 617 -29.70 -53.17 -1.10
C ILE A 617 -29.12 -54.50 -0.63
N ILE A 618 -27.80 -54.65 -0.53
CA ILE A 618 -27.15 -55.87 -0.05
C ILE A 618 -27.49 -56.10 1.43
N ASP A 619 -27.41 -55.08 2.29
CA ASP A 619 -27.80 -55.19 3.69
C ASP A 619 -29.30 -55.52 3.83
N SER A 620 -30.20 -54.87 3.07
CA SER A 620 -31.63 -55.21 3.11
C SER A 620 -31.92 -56.63 2.57
N THR A 621 -31.19 -57.08 1.54
CA THR A 621 -31.33 -58.45 1.00
C THR A 621 -30.71 -59.48 1.96
N ILE A 622 -29.65 -59.15 2.68
CA ILE A 622 -29.04 -59.98 3.73
C ILE A 622 -29.94 -60.03 4.96
N GLU A 623 -30.60 -58.93 5.35
CA GLU A 623 -31.63 -58.95 6.41
C GLU A 623 -32.85 -59.78 6.00
N GLU A 624 -33.36 -59.65 4.77
CA GLU A 624 -34.47 -60.50 4.27
C GLU A 624 -34.07 -61.99 4.13
N MET A 625 -32.84 -62.29 3.67
CA MET A 625 -32.34 -63.68 3.64
C MET A 625 -32.06 -64.23 5.03
N SER A 626 -31.63 -63.40 5.99
CA SER A 626 -31.42 -63.80 7.39
C SER A 626 -32.75 -64.03 8.11
N ALA A 627 -33.78 -63.23 7.82
CA ALA A 627 -35.14 -63.40 8.35
C ALA A 627 -35.83 -64.68 7.84
N MET A 628 -35.38 -65.24 6.70
CA MET A 628 -35.92 -66.47 6.11
C MET A 628 -35.23 -67.77 6.59
N SER A 629 -34.11 -67.70 7.31
CA SER A 629 -33.21 -68.86 7.47
C SER A 629 -33.05 -69.43 8.90
N SER A 630 -33.83 -69.00 9.91
CA SER A 630 -33.72 -69.55 11.28
C SER A 630 -35.05 -69.84 11.97
N GLY A 631 -35.84 -70.74 11.40
CA GLY A 631 -36.99 -71.37 12.07
C GLY A 631 -36.67 -72.78 12.59
N ALA A 632 -36.74 -72.98 13.91
CA ALA A 632 -36.56 -74.25 14.65
C ALA A 632 -35.10 -74.83 14.62
N VAL A 633 -34.56 -75.51 15.63
CA VAL A 633 -35.11 -76.49 16.60
C VAL A 633 -34.41 -76.41 17.99
N SER A 634 -35.05 -76.99 19.01
CA SER A 634 -34.72 -77.07 20.46
C SER A 634 -33.37 -77.67 20.91
N GLY A 635 -32.88 -77.32 22.13
CA GLY A 635 -31.79 -78.06 22.80
C GLY A 635 -31.26 -77.61 24.20
N VAL A 636 -32.09 -77.67 25.26
CA VAL A 636 -31.78 -77.93 26.70
C VAL A 636 -30.38 -77.62 27.34
N SER A 637 -30.36 -76.68 28.31
CA SER A 637 -29.45 -76.55 29.50
C SER A 637 -27.94 -76.27 29.27
N SER A 638 -27.16 -75.61 30.15
CA SER A 638 -27.36 -75.10 31.52
C SER A 638 -26.41 -73.93 31.89
N GLY A 639 -26.85 -73.05 32.80
CA GLY A 639 -26.03 -72.31 33.80
C GLY A 639 -24.86 -71.40 33.38
N PHE A 640 -25.06 -70.08 33.38
CA PHE A 640 -24.66 -69.14 34.45
C PHE A 640 -24.96 -67.68 34.08
N GLY A 641 -25.32 -66.84 35.06
CA GLY A 641 -25.50 -65.39 34.88
C GLY A 641 -26.91 -64.96 34.47
N SER A 642 -27.70 -64.49 35.45
CA SER A 642 -29.03 -63.88 35.23
C SER A 642 -29.03 -62.41 35.64
N PRO A 643 -29.93 -61.58 35.08
CA PRO A 643 -29.46 -60.45 34.28
C PRO A 643 -30.17 -59.14 34.65
N ASN A 644 -30.11 -58.16 33.74
CA ASN A 644 -30.96 -56.97 33.73
C ASN A 644 -30.71 -55.98 34.91
N THR A 645 -31.09 -54.70 34.82
CA THR A 645 -31.80 -54.00 33.75
C THR A 645 -31.29 -52.57 33.60
N PHE A 646 -31.34 -52.10 32.36
CA PHE A 646 -31.49 -50.70 31.97
C PHE A 646 -32.55 -49.93 32.78
N ASN A 647 -32.50 -48.59 32.68
CA ASN A 647 -33.59 -47.60 32.58
C ASN A 647 -33.49 -46.43 33.60
N PRO A 648 -34.33 -45.36 33.54
CA PRO A 648 -33.84 -44.06 33.12
C PRO A 648 -34.09 -42.93 34.16
N TYR A 649 -33.71 -41.69 33.82
CA TYR A 649 -34.06 -40.46 34.56
C TYR A 649 -33.68 -40.40 36.05
N ALA A 650 -32.43 -40.05 36.36
CA ALA A 650 -32.06 -39.48 37.68
C ALA A 650 -31.46 -38.07 37.53
N LYS A 651 -32.08 -37.10 38.21
CA LYS A 651 -31.80 -35.66 38.12
C LYS A 651 -30.62 -35.22 39.00
N LYS A 652 -30.01 -34.07 38.62
CA LYS A 652 -29.37 -33.05 39.51
C LYS A 652 -28.02 -33.49 40.14
N ARG A 653 -27.11 -32.61 40.62
CA ARG A 653 -27.21 -31.15 40.96
C ARG A 653 -25.81 -30.48 41.12
N SER A 654 -25.65 -29.26 40.57
CA SER A 654 -24.91 -28.12 41.17
C SER A 654 -23.38 -28.26 41.38
N LYS A 655 -22.52 -27.24 41.58
CA LYS A 655 -22.53 -25.80 41.96
C LYS A 655 -21.29 -25.16 41.22
N THR A 656 -20.99 -23.85 41.13
CA THR A 656 -21.24 -22.69 42.03
C THR A 656 -21.06 -21.33 41.29
N ARG A 657 -21.85 -20.31 41.69
CA ARG A 657 -21.55 -18.84 41.82
C ARG A 657 -20.39 -18.23 40.97
N LYS A 658 -20.58 -17.31 40.00
CA LYS A 658 -21.13 -15.91 40.06
C LYS A 658 -20.52 -15.03 41.18
N PRO A 659 -20.16 -13.76 40.90
CA PRO A 659 -21.19 -12.73 40.73
C PRO A 659 -20.99 -11.74 39.57
N LYS A 660 -22.06 -10.96 39.32
CA LYS A 660 -22.10 -9.78 38.44
C LYS A 660 -22.03 -8.50 39.28
N VAL A 661 -21.67 -7.38 38.68
CA VAL A 661 -22.12 -6.04 39.13
C VAL A 661 -23.14 -5.49 38.11
N ASN A 662 -24.10 -4.69 38.57
CA ASN A 662 -25.38 -4.46 37.89
C ASN A 662 -25.42 -3.24 36.97
N ARG A 663 -26.17 -3.34 35.88
CA ARG A 663 -26.82 -2.19 35.22
C ARG A 663 -27.97 -1.68 36.10
N ALA A 664 -28.06 -0.38 36.30
CA ALA A 664 -29.33 0.30 36.58
C ALA A 664 -29.93 0.85 35.26
N LYS A 665 -31.24 0.75 35.10
CA LYS A 665 -32.03 1.31 33.97
C LYS A 665 -33.26 2.01 34.54
N ARG A 666 -33.74 3.05 33.82
CA ARG A 666 -34.95 3.90 34.03
C ARG A 666 -34.63 5.19 34.80
N GLN A 667 -35.17 6.34 34.42
CA GLN A 667 -36.55 6.61 33.99
C GLN A 667 -36.72 7.48 32.72
N ARG A 668 -37.99 7.70 32.36
CA ARG A 668 -38.50 8.48 31.22
C ARG A 668 -39.50 9.49 31.77
N ARG A 669 -39.69 10.64 31.09
CA ARG A 669 -40.50 11.83 31.48
C ARG A 669 -39.75 12.74 32.48
N ARG A 670 -39.90 14.07 32.41
CA ARG A 670 -40.72 14.88 31.47
C ARG A 670 -39.90 15.41 30.31
#